data_AF-A0A783T2A5-F1
#
_entry.id   AF-A0A783T2A5-F1
#
_cell.length_a   1.000
_cell.length_b   1.000
_cell.length_c   1.000
_cell.angle_alpha   90.00
_cell.angle_beta   90.00
_cell.angle_gamma   90.00
#
_symmetry.space_group_name_H-M   'P 1'
#
loop_
_entity.id
_entity.type
_entity.pdbx_description
1 polymer ?
#
loop_
_entity_poly.entity_id
_entity_poly.type
_entity_poly.pdbx_seq_one_letter_code
_entity_poly.pdbx_strand_id
1 'polypeptide(L)'
;MSALLTKAFEKWVAECTSSNLPARPDAIIFALMEREPTREDNTVPEDRITYAVNELTCGQLSQDTIVCSAVVPDDCVFSYDWICLIHQASGTLCGVIKTPVRQKTTGESLVRNFTITYRGIAQSAQISVPPQSWQVDITPELKTALKTPNHLSEIAAEGEEAQQESRDNLGLKVSAIMEPQGDIRDRTEGCLAIPGAFGFGHIFIPGDAVRFNNDADLLAWVRCVEPGEYYVEGGSGVLPGIAFRGMISIRWLEAERSTPLPPHTAKAIIFYGINGDIYYNRYWSTGNGLLTGWENLKVNEASLRALIETRAPLNSPAFTGTPTTPTPPDDAVGLEMANAAFVRKLLAALVGSSPEALDTLNELAAALGSDPNFATTVTNALAGKQPLSDVLTAISRLNTQADNLLYFDSDGNASLTRLTPEARSLLAQATPEDMRRVLELERSDTVVPQNNIYDRSEGVVAIPGTLGYGGYYRHEDKVIFRGENGPADFISWVSTTPPGRYAVGDGTSYSAPQIIDKENRLEGIVEIIIPDTASSSSQSRADKLIIFMSKKGEMFINWLKWTSAGAGLAGWGNLSAKGLRSADFWGNPGIDGVTLAAISVADLASHKRGDRISGEKLRHVSLMFENNGNPCAAASVYNVSMMYGLLPGSYFILNGSSQSLNCGNKANAWWICLVMRAE
;
A
#
# COMPACT_ATOMS: atom_id res chain seq x y z
N MET A 1 -59.02 -67.73 27.15
CA MET A 1 -58.79 -67.89 25.69
C MET A 1 -60.04 -67.42 24.98
N SER A 2 -59.93 -66.46 24.05
CA SER A 2 -61.08 -65.92 23.32
C SER A 2 -61.48 -66.92 22.22
N ALA A 3 -62.75 -67.31 22.17
CA ALA A 3 -63.29 -68.08 21.05
C ALA A 3 -63.44 -67.17 19.82
N LEU A 4 -63.13 -67.70 18.63
CA LEU A 4 -63.41 -67.05 17.35
C LEU A 4 -64.78 -67.51 16.84
N LEU A 5 -65.75 -66.59 16.71
CA LEU A 5 -67.06 -66.89 16.12
C LEU A 5 -67.01 -66.76 14.59
N THR A 6 -67.60 -67.73 13.89
CA THR A 6 -67.59 -67.78 12.42
C THR A 6 -68.69 -66.90 11.84
N LYS A 7 -68.62 -66.59 10.53
CA LYS A 7 -69.72 -65.92 9.83
C LYS A 7 -70.91 -66.85 9.61
N ALA A 8 -70.67 -68.17 9.47
CA ALA A 8 -71.74 -69.16 9.43
C ALA A 8 -72.60 -69.12 10.68
N PHE A 9 -71.99 -68.94 11.86
CA PHE A 9 -72.72 -68.74 13.12
C PHE A 9 -73.65 -67.54 13.09
N GLU A 10 -73.13 -66.36 12.72
CA GLU A 10 -73.92 -65.12 12.71
C GLU A 10 -75.12 -65.24 11.75
N LYS A 11 -74.88 -65.84 10.57
CA LYS A 11 -75.94 -66.10 9.60
C LYS A 11 -76.97 -67.10 10.14
N TRP A 12 -76.52 -68.19 10.75
CA TRP A 12 -77.38 -69.21 11.32
C TRP A 12 -78.23 -68.67 12.49
N VAL A 13 -77.66 -67.87 13.39
CA VAL A 13 -78.42 -67.21 14.47
C VAL A 13 -79.50 -66.30 13.88
N ALA A 14 -79.20 -65.54 12.82
CA ALA A 14 -80.18 -64.70 12.15
C ALA A 14 -81.30 -65.52 11.48
N GLU A 15 -80.97 -66.62 10.80
CA GLU A 15 -81.93 -67.55 10.16
C GLU A 15 -82.84 -68.23 11.20
N CYS A 16 -82.27 -68.70 12.31
CA CYS A 16 -83.01 -69.24 13.46
C CYS A 16 -83.98 -68.20 14.04
N THR A 17 -83.51 -66.97 14.21
CA THR A 17 -84.33 -65.86 14.73
C THR A 17 -85.48 -65.52 13.78
N SER A 18 -85.25 -65.48 12.46
CA SER A 18 -86.32 -65.25 11.48
C SER A 18 -87.32 -66.39 11.38
N SER A 19 -86.88 -67.62 11.67
CA SER A 19 -87.72 -68.84 11.61
C SER A 19 -88.35 -69.19 12.98
N ASN A 20 -88.13 -68.37 14.00
CA ASN A 20 -88.56 -68.60 15.39
C ASN A 20 -88.09 -69.95 15.98
N LEU A 21 -86.88 -70.38 15.61
CA LEU A 21 -86.20 -71.57 16.16
C LEU A 21 -85.08 -71.15 17.12
N PRO A 22 -84.81 -71.92 18.19
CA PRO A 22 -83.74 -71.59 19.14
C PRO A 22 -82.36 -71.76 18.50
N ALA A 23 -81.54 -70.69 18.54
CA ALA A 23 -80.18 -70.70 18.03
C ALA A 23 -79.20 -71.31 19.06
N ARG A 24 -79.40 -72.59 19.39
CA ARG A 24 -78.67 -73.30 20.44
C ARG A 24 -77.70 -74.34 19.85
N PRO A 25 -76.38 -74.15 20.00
CA PRO A 25 -75.40 -75.19 19.66
C PRO A 25 -75.57 -76.43 20.55
N ASP A 26 -75.29 -77.60 20.00
CA ASP A 26 -75.60 -78.90 20.62
C ASP A 26 -74.39 -79.83 20.77
N ALA A 27 -73.26 -79.56 20.10
CA ALA A 27 -72.06 -80.38 20.24
C ALA A 27 -70.75 -79.57 20.29
N ILE A 28 -69.79 -80.09 21.05
CA ILE A 28 -68.39 -79.66 21.01
C ILE A 28 -67.58 -80.78 20.37
N ILE A 29 -66.90 -80.47 19.28
CA ILE A 29 -66.00 -81.38 18.58
C ILE A 29 -64.55 -80.95 18.77
N PHE A 30 -63.68 -81.93 18.93
CA PHE A 30 -62.24 -81.76 18.98
C PHE A 30 -61.69 -82.20 17.63
N ALA A 31 -60.91 -81.33 17.00
CA ALA A 31 -60.35 -81.57 15.69
C ALA A 31 -58.84 -81.28 15.67
N LEU A 32 -58.13 -81.98 14.79
CA LEU A 32 -56.72 -81.76 14.53
C LEU A 32 -56.55 -81.13 13.14
N MET A 33 -56.58 -79.80 13.11
CA MET A 33 -56.57 -78.99 11.88
C MET A 33 -55.17 -78.50 11.51
N GLU A 34 -54.28 -78.33 12.49
CA GLU A 34 -52.87 -77.91 12.33
C GLU A 34 -52.69 -76.56 11.60
N ARG A 35 -53.72 -75.71 11.66
CA ARG A 35 -53.72 -74.34 11.12
C ARG A 35 -54.48 -73.40 12.04
N GLU A 36 -54.42 -72.10 11.78
CA GLU A 36 -55.23 -71.11 12.50
C GLU A 36 -56.69 -71.07 11.98
N PRO A 37 -57.69 -70.90 12.87
CA PRO A 37 -59.08 -70.76 12.47
C PRO A 37 -59.34 -69.38 11.87
N THR A 38 -60.20 -69.36 10.85
CA THR A 38 -60.64 -68.15 10.18
C THR A 38 -62.15 -67.99 10.34
N ARG A 39 -62.65 -66.75 10.24
CA ARG A 39 -64.11 -66.52 10.35
C ARG A 39 -64.92 -67.08 9.18
N GLU A 40 -64.27 -67.43 8.07
CA GLU A 40 -64.90 -68.02 6.88
C GLU A 40 -65.04 -69.55 6.97
N ASP A 41 -64.48 -70.17 8.03
CA ASP A 41 -64.64 -71.60 8.28
C ASP A 41 -66.11 -71.88 8.66
N ASN A 42 -66.84 -72.56 7.77
CA ASN A 42 -68.28 -72.79 7.93
C ASN A 42 -68.62 -74.19 8.47
N THR A 43 -67.74 -75.16 8.26
CA THR A 43 -67.86 -76.56 8.68
C THR A 43 -66.49 -77.09 9.09
N VAL A 44 -66.47 -78.22 9.82
CA VAL A 44 -65.23 -78.97 10.10
C VAL A 44 -65.21 -80.23 9.24
N PRO A 45 -64.15 -80.50 8.47
CA PRO A 45 -64.03 -81.75 7.70
C PRO A 45 -64.09 -82.99 8.59
N GLU A 46 -64.91 -83.98 8.23
CA GLU A 46 -65.15 -85.18 9.05
C GLU A 46 -63.86 -85.99 9.32
N ASP A 47 -62.94 -86.02 8.37
CA ASP A 47 -61.65 -86.71 8.49
C ASP A 47 -60.69 -86.08 9.51
N ARG A 48 -60.96 -84.82 9.92
CA ARG A 48 -60.17 -84.09 10.92
C ARG A 48 -60.78 -84.11 12.32
N ILE A 49 -62.01 -84.61 12.47
CA ILE A 49 -62.68 -84.71 13.77
C ILE A 49 -62.10 -85.91 14.52
N THR A 50 -61.42 -85.63 15.63
CA THR A 50 -60.76 -86.67 16.43
C THR A 50 -61.64 -87.16 17.59
N TYR A 51 -62.54 -86.30 18.09
CA TYR A 51 -63.50 -86.67 19.12
C TYR A 51 -64.70 -85.70 19.13
N ALA A 52 -65.88 -86.17 19.54
CA ALA A 52 -67.08 -85.35 19.61
C ALA A 52 -67.86 -85.61 20.90
N VAL A 53 -68.34 -84.52 21.52
CA VAL A 53 -69.27 -84.55 22.66
C VAL A 53 -70.56 -83.90 22.23
N ASN A 54 -71.64 -84.69 22.19
CA ASN A 54 -72.94 -84.26 21.68
C ASN A 54 -73.93 -83.86 22.79
N GLU A 55 -73.49 -83.92 24.04
CA GLU A 55 -74.30 -83.52 25.20
C GLU A 55 -73.61 -82.34 25.88
N LEU A 56 -74.20 -81.15 25.73
CA LEU A 56 -73.68 -79.92 26.31
C LEU A 56 -74.54 -79.42 27.46
N THR A 57 -73.89 -79.07 28.57
CA THR A 57 -74.52 -78.30 29.64
C THR A 57 -74.24 -76.82 29.39
N CYS A 58 -75.27 -76.05 29.05
CA CYS A 58 -75.10 -74.61 28.81
C CYS A 58 -75.74 -73.77 29.91
N GLY A 59 -75.09 -72.67 30.27
CA GLY A 59 -75.57 -71.69 31.25
C GLY A 59 -75.41 -70.25 30.77
N GLN A 60 -76.24 -69.37 31.30
CA GLN A 60 -76.25 -67.95 31.04
C GLN A 60 -75.29 -67.22 31.98
N LEU A 61 -74.25 -66.59 31.42
CA LEU A 61 -73.36 -65.69 32.17
C LEU A 61 -73.90 -64.24 32.16
N SER A 62 -74.51 -63.82 31.04
CA SER A 62 -75.16 -62.51 30.88
C SER A 62 -76.24 -62.59 29.77
N GLN A 63 -76.94 -61.49 29.44
CA GLN A 63 -77.88 -61.47 28.30
C GLN A 63 -77.19 -61.73 26.94
N ASP A 64 -75.93 -61.30 26.80
CA ASP A 64 -75.15 -61.41 25.56
C ASP A 64 -74.10 -62.52 25.61
N THR A 65 -74.04 -63.30 26.71
CA THR A 65 -73.01 -64.32 26.91
C THR A 65 -73.58 -65.60 27.48
N ILE A 66 -73.35 -66.71 26.78
CA ILE A 66 -73.62 -68.06 27.26
C ILE A 66 -72.32 -68.85 27.34
N VAL A 67 -72.25 -69.81 28.25
CA VAL A 67 -71.18 -70.82 28.31
C VAL A 67 -71.78 -72.19 28.05
N CYS A 68 -71.16 -72.99 27.21
CA CYS A 68 -71.49 -74.39 27.01
C CYS A 68 -70.31 -75.25 27.47
N SER A 69 -70.58 -76.22 28.33
CA SER A 69 -69.59 -77.12 28.90
C SER A 69 -69.79 -78.52 28.35
N ALA A 70 -68.67 -79.14 28.00
CA ALA A 70 -68.58 -80.56 27.69
C ALA A 70 -67.66 -81.23 28.71
N VAL A 71 -68.08 -82.38 29.23
CA VAL A 71 -67.25 -83.27 30.02
C VAL A 71 -66.82 -84.42 29.13
N VAL A 72 -65.52 -84.53 28.91
CA VAL A 72 -64.93 -85.68 28.22
C VAL A 72 -64.51 -86.70 29.26
N PRO A 73 -64.98 -87.96 29.15
CA PRO A 73 -64.58 -89.05 30.04
C PRO A 73 -63.06 -89.27 30.10
N ASP A 74 -62.59 -89.87 31.19
CA ASP A 74 -61.17 -90.15 31.43
C ASP A 74 -60.65 -91.39 30.68
N ASP A 75 -61.52 -92.16 30.02
CA ASP A 75 -61.19 -93.42 29.34
C ASP A 75 -60.75 -93.27 27.87
N CYS A 76 -60.79 -92.07 27.30
CA CYS A 76 -60.47 -91.83 25.89
C CYS A 76 -59.16 -91.08 25.66
N VAL A 77 -58.54 -91.36 24.50
CA VAL A 77 -57.26 -90.79 24.05
C VAL A 77 -57.45 -90.20 22.66
N PHE A 78 -57.12 -88.93 22.49
CA PHE A 78 -57.13 -88.26 21.20
C PHE A 78 -56.24 -87.01 21.23
N SER A 79 -55.82 -86.56 20.05
CA SER A 79 -55.07 -85.32 19.87
C SER A 79 -55.93 -84.28 19.20
N TYR A 80 -55.83 -83.04 19.65
CA TYR A 80 -56.60 -81.93 19.10
C TYR A 80 -55.80 -80.65 19.20
N ASP A 81 -56.07 -79.74 18.28
CA ASP A 81 -55.58 -78.37 18.35
C ASP A 81 -56.72 -77.34 18.20
N TRP A 82 -57.90 -77.80 17.76
CA TRP A 82 -59.13 -77.03 17.70
C TRP A 82 -60.18 -77.65 18.61
N ILE A 83 -60.81 -76.80 19.40
CA ILE A 83 -62.06 -77.10 20.09
C ILE A 83 -63.13 -76.30 19.37
N CYS A 84 -64.10 -76.97 18.77
CA CYS A 84 -65.11 -76.37 17.91
C CYS A 84 -66.49 -76.57 18.53
N LEU A 85 -67.27 -75.50 18.59
CA LEU A 85 -68.68 -75.56 18.95
C LEU A 85 -69.51 -75.60 17.67
N ILE A 86 -70.43 -76.55 17.54
CA ILE A 86 -71.23 -76.75 16.33
C ILE A 86 -72.72 -76.92 16.66
N HIS A 87 -73.55 -76.72 15.64
CA HIS A 87 -74.92 -77.22 15.62
C HIS A 87 -75.01 -78.36 14.60
N GLN A 88 -75.26 -79.59 15.07
CA GLN A 88 -75.12 -80.80 14.27
C GLN A 88 -76.12 -80.85 13.12
N ALA A 89 -77.40 -80.54 13.37
CA ALA A 89 -78.46 -80.72 12.38
C ALA A 89 -78.28 -79.82 11.14
N SER A 90 -77.68 -78.63 11.30
CA SER A 90 -77.35 -77.74 10.18
C SER A 90 -75.90 -77.85 9.70
N GLY A 91 -75.07 -78.62 10.40
CA GLY A 91 -73.62 -78.70 10.16
C GLY A 91 -72.88 -77.39 10.44
N THR A 92 -73.52 -76.40 11.06
CA THR A 92 -72.96 -75.06 11.23
C THR A 92 -71.84 -75.07 12.28
N LEU A 93 -70.64 -74.65 11.87
CA LEU A 93 -69.56 -74.36 12.81
C LEU A 93 -69.83 -73.04 13.52
N CYS A 94 -70.15 -73.06 14.80
CA CYS A 94 -70.50 -71.86 15.57
C CYS A 94 -69.27 -71.05 15.98
N GLY A 95 -68.21 -71.73 16.44
CA GLY A 95 -66.98 -71.06 16.84
C GLY A 95 -65.86 -72.02 17.16
N VAL A 96 -64.63 -71.48 17.21
CA VAL A 96 -63.41 -72.27 17.43
C VAL A 96 -62.55 -71.64 18.52
N ILE A 97 -62.02 -72.46 19.42
CA ILE A 97 -60.91 -72.11 20.32
C ILE A 97 -59.68 -72.86 19.83
N LYS A 98 -58.65 -72.11 19.46
CA LYS A 98 -57.34 -72.65 19.10
C LYS A 98 -56.53 -72.95 20.36
N THR A 99 -55.92 -74.12 20.40
CA THR A 99 -54.87 -74.47 21.35
C THR A 99 -53.61 -74.91 20.60
N PRO A 100 -52.43 -74.96 21.24
CA PRO A 100 -51.35 -75.83 20.77
C PRO A 100 -51.87 -77.26 20.61
N VAL A 101 -51.21 -78.08 19.78
CA VAL A 101 -51.57 -79.51 19.66
C VAL A 101 -51.47 -80.13 21.05
N ARG A 102 -52.60 -80.61 21.57
CA ARG A 102 -52.70 -81.29 22.86
C ARG A 102 -53.07 -82.73 22.63
N GLN A 103 -52.52 -83.61 23.45
CA GLN A 103 -52.88 -85.01 23.52
C GLN A 103 -53.55 -85.26 24.86
N LYS A 104 -54.79 -85.76 24.82
CA LYS A 104 -55.48 -86.26 26.02
C LYS A 104 -55.09 -87.72 26.24
N THR A 105 -54.70 -88.06 27.46
CA THR A 105 -54.34 -89.43 27.87
C THR A 105 -55.42 -90.07 28.74
N THR A 106 -55.40 -91.40 28.85
CA THR A 106 -56.28 -92.16 29.75
C THR A 106 -56.00 -91.79 31.21
N GLY A 107 -57.04 -91.65 32.04
CA GLY A 107 -56.97 -91.26 33.46
C GLY A 107 -57.13 -89.76 33.73
N GLU A 108 -57.24 -88.92 32.69
CA GLU A 108 -57.49 -87.47 32.83
C GLU A 108 -58.95 -87.14 32.50
N SER A 109 -59.78 -86.76 33.47
CA SER A 109 -61.11 -86.20 33.15
C SER A 109 -60.96 -84.78 32.60
N LEU A 110 -61.57 -84.50 31.44
CA LEU A 110 -61.40 -83.22 30.75
C LEU A 110 -62.71 -82.46 30.69
N VAL A 111 -62.84 -81.40 31.49
CA VAL A 111 -63.94 -80.44 31.36
C VAL A 111 -63.52 -79.29 30.45
N ARG A 112 -64.34 -78.97 29.44
CA ARG A 112 -64.11 -77.87 28.52
C ARG A 112 -65.31 -76.93 28.48
N ASN A 113 -65.06 -75.72 28.95
CA ASN A 113 -66.03 -74.62 28.93
C ASN A 113 -65.78 -73.76 27.70
N PHE A 114 -66.77 -73.65 26.82
CA PHE A 114 -66.76 -72.82 25.64
C PHE A 114 -67.68 -71.61 25.86
N THR A 115 -67.13 -70.40 25.87
CA THR A 115 -67.92 -69.18 26.11
C THR A 115 -68.21 -68.47 24.80
N ILE A 116 -69.49 -68.20 24.52
CA ILE A 116 -69.97 -67.43 23.36
C ILE A 116 -70.42 -66.06 23.85
N THR A 117 -69.91 -65.00 23.23
CA THR A 117 -70.43 -63.64 23.42
C THR A 117 -70.98 -63.13 22.09
N TYR A 118 -72.30 -62.98 22.02
CA TYR A 118 -73.02 -62.44 20.86
C TYR A 118 -74.30 -61.76 21.35
N ARG A 119 -74.61 -60.59 20.77
CA ARG A 119 -75.72 -59.75 21.27
C ARG A 119 -77.04 -60.52 21.24
N GLY A 120 -77.71 -60.59 22.40
CA GLY A 120 -78.99 -61.27 22.61
C GLY A 120 -78.93 -62.80 22.58
N ILE A 121 -77.74 -63.41 22.57
CA ILE A 121 -77.62 -64.86 22.35
C ILE A 121 -78.31 -65.70 23.43
N ALA A 122 -78.34 -65.26 24.68
CA ALA A 122 -79.03 -66.00 25.74
C ALA A 122 -80.54 -66.10 25.46
N GLN A 123 -81.14 -65.03 24.91
CA GLN A 123 -82.54 -65.02 24.52
C GLN A 123 -82.78 -65.82 23.23
N SER A 124 -81.94 -65.65 22.20
CA SER A 124 -82.05 -66.39 20.94
C SER A 124 -81.84 -67.90 21.11
N ALA A 125 -80.96 -68.33 22.02
CA ALA A 125 -80.73 -69.73 22.35
C ALA A 125 -81.69 -70.27 23.43
N GLN A 126 -82.51 -69.40 24.03
CA GLN A 126 -83.45 -69.70 25.11
C GLN A 126 -82.77 -70.35 26.35
N ILE A 127 -81.63 -69.81 26.80
CA ILE A 127 -80.87 -70.30 27.96
C ILE A 127 -80.94 -69.27 29.10
N SER A 128 -81.45 -69.69 30.27
CA SER A 128 -81.64 -68.82 31.46
C SER A 128 -80.98 -69.30 32.76
N VAL A 129 -80.28 -70.46 32.75
CA VAL A 129 -79.74 -71.09 33.96
C VAL A 129 -78.32 -70.56 34.29
N PRO A 130 -78.02 -70.09 35.51
CA PRO A 130 -76.68 -69.61 35.88
C PRO A 130 -75.64 -70.76 36.02
N PRO A 131 -74.40 -70.64 35.50
CA PRO A 131 -73.36 -71.68 35.55
C PRO A 131 -72.91 -72.11 36.95
N GLN A 132 -73.05 -71.24 37.95
CA GLN A 132 -72.69 -71.52 39.34
C GLN A 132 -73.50 -72.68 39.94
N SER A 133 -74.63 -73.05 39.32
CA SER A 133 -75.44 -74.19 39.75
C SER A 133 -74.78 -75.56 39.54
N TRP A 134 -73.69 -75.65 38.77
CA TRP A 134 -73.06 -76.94 38.41
C TRP A 134 -71.52 -76.96 38.41
N GLN A 135 -70.83 -75.92 38.91
CA GLN A 135 -69.35 -75.86 38.93
C GLN A 135 -68.79 -75.83 40.37
N VAL A 136 -67.80 -76.68 40.70
CA VAL A 136 -67.18 -76.82 42.05
C VAL A 136 -65.92 -75.94 42.21
N ASP A 137 -65.70 -75.32 43.38
CA ASP A 137 -64.55 -74.45 43.74
C ASP A 137 -63.53 -75.18 44.64
N ILE A 138 -62.26 -75.31 44.21
CA ILE A 138 -61.19 -76.12 44.85
C ILE A 138 -60.31 -75.30 45.81
N THR A 139 -60.49 -73.97 45.85
CA THR A 139 -59.68 -73.05 46.67
C THR A 139 -59.63 -73.37 48.18
N PRO A 140 -60.70 -73.89 48.83
CA PRO A 140 -60.69 -74.16 50.28
C PRO A 140 -59.78 -75.33 50.72
N GLU A 141 -59.59 -76.33 49.88
CA GLU A 141 -58.84 -77.56 50.19
C GLU A 141 -57.33 -77.27 50.27
N LEU A 142 -56.82 -76.48 49.32
CA LEU A 142 -55.42 -76.06 49.28
C LEU A 142 -55.02 -75.20 50.49
N LYS A 143 -55.94 -74.37 50.97
CA LYS A 143 -55.73 -73.50 52.13
C LYS A 143 -55.64 -74.27 53.45
N THR A 144 -56.22 -75.47 53.50
CA THR A 144 -56.24 -76.32 54.68
C THR A 144 -54.95 -77.14 54.79
N ALA A 145 -54.41 -77.63 53.68
CA ALA A 145 -53.15 -78.39 53.65
C ALA A 145 -51.93 -77.58 54.14
N LEU A 146 -51.90 -76.27 53.89
CA LEU A 146 -50.77 -75.40 54.25
C LEU A 146 -50.77 -74.92 55.72
N LYS A 147 -51.76 -75.28 56.54
CA LYS A 147 -51.95 -74.74 57.90
C LYS A 147 -51.64 -75.70 59.06
N THR A 148 -51.20 -76.93 58.79
CA THR A 148 -50.95 -77.92 59.88
C THR A 148 -49.54 -77.73 60.50
N PRO A 149 -49.38 -77.47 61.82
CA PRO A 149 -48.13 -76.91 62.39
C PRO A 149 -46.99 -77.87 62.80
N ASN A 150 -46.90 -79.12 62.33
CA ASN A 150 -46.06 -80.15 62.99
C ASN A 150 -44.71 -80.53 62.32
N HIS A 151 -44.20 -79.80 61.34
CA HIS A 151 -42.94 -80.19 60.67
C HIS A 151 -41.64 -79.65 61.32
N LEU A 152 -41.70 -78.86 62.40
CA LEU A 152 -40.49 -78.30 63.03
C LEU A 152 -39.72 -79.32 63.90
N SER A 153 -40.42 -80.27 64.55
CA SER A 153 -39.81 -81.28 65.41
C SER A 153 -39.15 -82.43 64.64
N GLU A 154 -39.55 -82.67 63.40
CA GLU A 154 -38.99 -83.74 62.55
C GLU A 154 -37.62 -83.33 61.98
N ILE A 155 -37.45 -82.06 61.62
CA ILE A 155 -36.18 -81.50 61.13
C ILE A 155 -35.06 -81.59 62.18
N ALA A 156 -35.40 -81.50 63.47
CA ALA A 156 -34.43 -81.64 64.56
C ALA A 156 -33.84 -83.07 64.68
N ALA A 157 -34.56 -84.10 64.21
CA ALA A 157 -34.17 -85.50 64.33
C ALA A 157 -33.48 -86.07 63.08
N GLU A 158 -33.60 -85.42 61.92
CA GLU A 158 -33.09 -85.92 60.62
C GLU A 158 -31.60 -85.64 60.34
N GLY A 159 -30.86 -85.07 61.29
CA GLY A 159 -29.41 -84.86 61.20
C GLY A 159 -28.99 -83.50 60.64
N GLU A 160 -27.69 -83.21 60.69
CA GLU A 160 -27.12 -81.88 60.43
C GLU A 160 -27.43 -81.33 59.02
N GLU A 161 -27.51 -82.20 58.00
CA GLU A 161 -27.81 -81.82 56.62
C GLU A 161 -29.24 -81.29 56.45
N ALA A 162 -30.25 -82.01 56.98
CA ALA A 162 -31.65 -81.61 56.87
C ALA A 162 -31.93 -80.29 57.61
N GLN A 163 -31.25 -80.07 58.73
CA GLN A 163 -31.34 -78.81 59.46
C GLN A 163 -30.68 -77.66 58.70
N GLN A 164 -29.57 -77.92 58.00
CA GLN A 164 -28.90 -76.90 57.19
C GLN A 164 -29.74 -76.50 55.98
N GLU A 165 -30.34 -77.48 55.29
CA GLU A 165 -31.20 -77.23 54.14
C GLU A 165 -32.47 -76.45 54.54
N SER A 166 -33.05 -76.74 55.71
CA SER A 166 -34.16 -75.97 56.26
C SER A 166 -33.78 -74.52 56.59
N ARG A 167 -32.58 -74.30 57.15
CA ARG A 167 -32.06 -72.95 57.44
C ARG A 167 -31.81 -72.14 56.18
N ASP A 168 -31.26 -72.77 55.15
CA ASP A 168 -31.01 -72.13 53.85
C ASP A 168 -32.33 -71.70 53.18
N ASN A 169 -33.35 -72.55 53.26
CA ASN A 169 -34.69 -72.24 52.74
C ASN A 169 -35.42 -71.13 53.52
N LEU A 170 -35.12 -70.96 54.82
CA LEU A 170 -35.63 -69.87 55.65
C LEU A 170 -34.76 -68.60 55.60
N GLY A 171 -33.63 -68.63 54.89
CA GLY A 171 -32.68 -67.53 54.81
C GLY A 171 -31.93 -67.25 56.12
N LEU A 172 -31.93 -68.20 57.06
CA LEU A 172 -31.24 -68.09 58.34
C LEU A 172 -29.77 -68.48 58.17
N LYS A 173 -28.86 -67.53 58.33
CA LYS A 173 -27.42 -67.74 58.19
C LYS A 173 -26.79 -68.41 59.42
N VAL A 174 -25.55 -68.86 59.28
CA VAL A 174 -24.69 -69.52 60.30
C VAL A 174 -24.62 -68.80 61.66
N SER A 175 -24.94 -67.51 61.72
CA SER A 175 -25.00 -66.73 62.97
C SER A 175 -26.04 -67.21 64.00
N ALA A 176 -27.06 -67.99 63.59
CA ALA A 176 -28.13 -68.47 64.47
C ALA A 176 -27.75 -69.67 65.37
N ILE A 177 -26.55 -70.25 65.18
CA ILE A 177 -26.05 -71.42 65.93
C ILE A 177 -24.85 -71.11 66.84
N MET A 178 -24.42 -69.84 66.92
CA MET A 178 -23.23 -69.40 67.64
C MET A 178 -23.61 -68.81 69.01
N GLU A 179 -22.87 -69.17 70.07
CA GLU A 179 -23.05 -68.57 71.40
C GLU A 179 -22.60 -67.10 71.41
N PRO A 180 -23.35 -66.15 72.02
CA PRO A 180 -22.94 -64.75 72.07
C PRO A 180 -21.67 -64.56 72.91
N GLN A 181 -20.78 -63.65 72.45
CA GLN A 181 -19.54 -63.31 73.15
C GLN A 181 -19.77 -62.95 74.64
N GLY A 182 -18.92 -63.46 75.54
CA GLY A 182 -19.02 -63.23 76.99
C GLY A 182 -18.48 -61.89 77.48
N ASP A 183 -17.42 -61.35 76.84
CA ASP A 183 -16.87 -60.02 77.09
C ASP A 183 -16.18 -59.41 75.85
N ILE A 184 -15.65 -58.18 75.96
CA ILE A 184 -15.00 -57.45 74.83
C ILE A 184 -13.72 -58.13 74.30
N ARG A 185 -13.16 -59.10 75.02
CA ARG A 185 -11.90 -59.81 74.76
C ARG A 185 -12.12 -61.28 74.40
N ASP A 186 -13.34 -61.81 74.49
CA ASP A 186 -13.66 -63.18 74.11
C ASP A 186 -13.42 -63.39 72.60
N ARG A 187 -12.50 -64.30 72.28
CA ARG A 187 -12.12 -64.69 70.91
C ARG A 187 -12.25 -66.20 70.70
N THR A 188 -13.11 -66.84 71.49
CA THR A 188 -13.42 -68.27 71.35
C THR A 188 -13.99 -68.53 69.96
N GLU A 189 -13.34 -69.43 69.21
CA GLU A 189 -13.75 -69.80 67.86
C GLU A 189 -15.19 -70.34 67.87
N GLY A 190 -16.06 -69.78 67.03
CA GLY A 190 -17.48 -70.16 66.95
C GLY A 190 -18.45 -69.28 67.74
N CYS A 191 -18.01 -68.18 68.38
CA CYS A 191 -18.90 -67.25 69.09
C CYS A 191 -19.43 -66.11 68.19
N LEU A 192 -20.66 -65.66 68.46
CA LEU A 192 -21.33 -64.55 67.77
C LEU A 192 -20.89 -63.21 68.37
N ALA A 193 -20.28 -62.36 67.54
CA ALA A 193 -20.00 -60.97 67.90
C ALA A 193 -21.32 -60.19 68.05
N ILE A 194 -21.57 -59.58 69.22
CA ILE A 194 -22.77 -58.78 69.49
C ILE A 194 -22.52 -57.32 69.06
N PRO A 195 -23.19 -56.80 68.01
CA PRO A 195 -23.02 -55.41 67.59
C PRO A 195 -23.50 -54.46 68.69
N GLY A 196 -22.65 -53.48 69.05
CA GLY A 196 -23.02 -52.37 69.94
C GLY A 196 -23.07 -52.67 71.44
N ALA A 197 -23.03 -53.92 71.88
CA ALA A 197 -22.96 -54.25 73.32
C ALA A 197 -21.51 -54.32 73.82
N PHE A 198 -20.57 -54.83 73.02
CA PHE A 198 -19.19 -55.05 73.43
C PHE A 198 -18.26 -54.93 72.19
N GLY A 199 -17.59 -53.78 72.01
CA GLY A 199 -16.76 -53.45 70.84
C GLY A 199 -16.87 -51.98 70.41
N PHE A 200 -16.60 -51.69 69.12
CA PHE A 200 -16.75 -50.36 68.47
C PHE A 200 -18.16 -49.79 68.73
N GLY A 201 -18.34 -49.04 69.82
CA GLY A 201 -19.63 -48.53 70.29
C GLY A 201 -19.89 -48.66 71.80
N HIS A 202 -19.06 -49.40 72.54
CA HIS A 202 -19.14 -49.47 74.01
C HIS A 202 -18.70 -48.14 74.64
N ILE A 203 -19.56 -47.53 75.46
CA ILE A 203 -19.24 -46.32 76.22
C ILE A 203 -18.42 -46.74 77.44
N PHE A 204 -17.11 -46.47 77.42
CA PHE A 204 -16.25 -46.67 78.59
C PHE A 204 -16.63 -45.73 79.72
N ILE A 205 -16.78 -46.26 80.93
CA ILE A 205 -16.98 -45.46 82.14
C ILE A 205 -15.64 -45.25 82.85
N PRO A 206 -15.49 -44.22 83.72
CA PRO A 206 -14.22 -43.94 84.40
C PRO A 206 -13.65 -45.11 85.22
N GLY A 207 -14.49 -46.09 85.60
CA GLY A 207 -14.10 -47.32 86.26
C GLY A 207 -13.34 -48.31 85.36
N ASP A 208 -13.53 -48.24 84.04
CA ASP A 208 -12.91 -49.13 83.05
C ASP A 208 -11.49 -48.67 82.64
N ALA A 209 -11.08 -47.48 83.10
CA ALA A 209 -9.82 -46.86 82.72
C ALA A 209 -8.61 -47.63 83.28
N VAL A 210 -7.72 -48.07 82.39
CA VAL A 210 -6.40 -48.58 82.77
C VAL A 210 -5.47 -47.40 83.03
N ARG A 211 -4.83 -47.37 84.20
CA ARG A 211 -4.04 -46.20 84.63
C ARG A 211 -2.54 -46.47 84.64
N PHE A 212 -1.76 -45.53 84.10
CA PHE A 212 -0.30 -45.63 84.01
C PHE A 212 0.38 -44.39 84.57
N ASN A 213 1.33 -44.53 85.49
CA ASN A 213 2.05 -43.36 86.03
C ASN A 213 3.26 -42.99 85.19
N ASN A 214 3.86 -43.96 84.51
CA ASN A 214 5.10 -43.81 83.74
C ASN A 214 5.18 -44.89 82.63
N ASP A 215 6.19 -44.77 81.76
CA ASP A 215 6.40 -45.70 80.64
C ASP A 215 6.67 -47.15 81.07
N ALA A 216 7.25 -47.38 82.25
CA ALA A 216 7.47 -48.74 82.78
C ALA A 216 6.16 -49.42 83.20
N ASP A 217 5.21 -48.67 83.77
CA ASP A 217 3.86 -49.17 84.08
C ASP A 217 3.13 -49.58 82.78
N LEU A 218 3.27 -48.77 81.72
CA LEU A 218 2.72 -49.08 80.41
C LEU A 218 3.38 -50.33 79.82
N LEU A 219 4.71 -50.42 79.82
CA LEU A 219 5.46 -51.58 79.32
C LEU A 219 5.04 -52.87 80.05
N ALA A 220 4.90 -52.83 81.37
CA ALA A 220 4.48 -53.98 82.17
C ALA A 220 3.07 -54.45 81.78
N TRP A 221 2.16 -53.52 81.53
CA TRP A 221 0.80 -53.84 81.07
C TRP A 221 0.79 -54.37 79.62
N VAL A 222 1.48 -53.69 78.69
CA VAL A 222 1.54 -54.09 77.27
C VAL A 222 2.18 -55.48 77.10
N ARG A 223 3.07 -55.88 78.01
CA ARG A 223 3.64 -57.22 78.02
C ARG A 223 2.55 -58.29 78.11
N CYS A 224 1.52 -58.09 78.93
CA CYS A 224 0.51 -59.11 79.23
C CYS A 224 -0.85 -58.88 78.55
N VAL A 225 -1.04 -57.74 77.89
CA VAL A 225 -2.35 -57.34 77.34
C VAL A 225 -2.73 -58.14 76.08
N GLU A 226 -4.01 -58.52 76.01
CA GLU A 226 -4.64 -59.18 74.86
C GLU A 226 -5.11 -58.16 73.80
N PRO A 227 -5.28 -58.58 72.53
CA PRO A 227 -5.73 -57.68 71.45
C PRO A 227 -7.10 -57.07 71.75
N GLY A 228 -7.24 -55.76 71.61
CA GLY A 228 -8.48 -55.07 71.91
C GLY A 228 -8.35 -53.55 72.03
N GLU A 229 -9.45 -52.91 72.38
CA GLU A 229 -9.50 -51.47 72.67
C GLU A 229 -9.67 -51.23 74.17
N TYR A 230 -8.88 -50.30 74.71
CA TYR A 230 -8.81 -50.03 76.13
C TYR A 230 -8.87 -48.53 76.36
N TYR A 231 -9.76 -48.07 77.24
CA TYR A 231 -9.71 -46.70 77.72
C TYR A 231 -8.56 -46.57 78.73
N VAL A 232 -7.71 -45.57 78.54
CA VAL A 232 -6.48 -45.37 79.32
C VAL A 232 -6.37 -43.96 79.84
N GLU A 233 -5.78 -43.83 81.03
CA GLU A 233 -5.41 -42.55 81.63
C GLU A 233 -3.98 -42.64 82.16
N GLY A 234 -3.15 -41.64 81.90
CA GLY A 234 -1.77 -41.67 82.37
C GLY A 234 -1.17 -40.32 82.67
N GLY A 235 -0.11 -40.34 83.49
CA GLY A 235 0.68 -39.17 83.83
C GLY A 235 1.53 -38.68 82.65
N SER A 236 2.11 -37.49 82.79
CA SER A 236 2.97 -36.86 81.75
C SER A 236 4.24 -37.66 81.42
N GLY A 237 4.58 -38.67 82.21
CA GLY A 237 5.74 -39.55 82.00
C GLY A 237 5.53 -40.68 80.99
N VAL A 238 4.30 -40.90 80.50
CA VAL A 238 4.00 -41.95 79.50
C VAL A 238 4.16 -41.43 78.07
N LEU A 239 3.66 -40.22 77.81
CA LEU A 239 3.81 -39.51 76.54
C LEU A 239 4.05 -38.01 76.83
N PRO A 240 5.31 -37.55 76.79
CA PRO A 240 5.64 -36.17 77.16
C PRO A 240 4.94 -35.13 76.28
N GLY A 241 4.42 -34.07 76.90
CA GLY A 241 3.82 -32.93 76.20
C GLY A 241 2.38 -33.14 75.71
N ILE A 242 1.80 -34.33 75.88
CA ILE A 242 0.44 -34.68 75.47
C ILE A 242 -0.32 -35.23 76.68
N ALA A 243 -1.61 -34.92 76.78
CA ALA A 243 -2.48 -35.53 77.79
C ALA A 243 -2.72 -37.01 77.43
N PHE A 244 -2.15 -37.94 78.18
CA PHE A 244 -2.30 -39.38 77.96
C PHE A 244 -3.66 -39.88 78.46
N ARG A 245 -4.73 -39.39 77.87
CA ARG A 245 -6.12 -39.75 78.18
C ARG A 245 -6.85 -40.04 76.89
N GLY A 246 -7.43 -41.22 76.76
CA GLY A 246 -8.05 -41.64 75.51
C GLY A 246 -8.14 -43.16 75.39
N MET A 247 -8.04 -43.66 74.17
CA MET A 247 -8.16 -45.07 73.86
C MET A 247 -6.85 -45.63 73.30
N ILE A 248 -6.43 -46.80 73.74
CA ILE A 248 -5.38 -47.57 73.09
C ILE A 248 -6.01 -48.76 72.35
N SER A 249 -5.62 -48.93 71.09
CA SER A 249 -5.87 -50.14 70.32
C SER A 249 -4.60 -51.00 70.31
N ILE A 250 -4.73 -52.24 70.79
CA ILE A 250 -3.69 -53.26 70.76
C ILE A 250 -3.98 -54.24 69.63
N ARG A 251 -2.96 -54.47 68.80
CA ARG A 251 -2.95 -55.52 67.76
C ARG A 251 -1.71 -56.37 67.94
N TRP A 252 -1.88 -57.69 67.87
CA TRP A 252 -0.74 -58.61 67.81
C TRP A 252 -0.26 -58.71 66.35
N LEU A 253 1.05 -58.71 66.15
CA LEU A 253 1.68 -58.58 64.82
C LEU A 253 2.22 -59.92 64.28
N GLU A 254 2.09 -61.02 65.02
CA GLU A 254 2.67 -62.32 64.69
C GLU A 254 1.61 -63.42 64.62
N ALA A 255 1.83 -64.41 63.76
CA ALA A 255 0.89 -65.50 63.43
C ALA A 255 1.48 -66.90 63.70
N GLU A 256 2.34 -67.06 64.72
CA GLU A 256 2.98 -68.37 64.97
C GLU A 256 1.99 -69.44 65.44
N ARG A 257 2.31 -70.71 65.10
CA ARG A 257 1.43 -71.90 65.05
C ARG A 257 0.97 -72.48 66.41
N SER A 258 0.99 -71.72 67.49
CA SER A 258 0.42 -72.12 68.79
C SER A 258 -0.21 -70.91 69.48
N THR A 259 -1.13 -71.14 70.43
CA THR A 259 -1.83 -70.07 71.16
C THR A 259 -0.81 -69.03 71.65
N PRO A 260 -0.82 -67.79 71.11
CA PRO A 260 0.27 -66.87 71.36
C PRO A 260 0.23 -66.44 72.83
N LEU A 261 1.34 -66.63 73.54
CA LEU A 261 1.48 -66.17 74.91
C LEU A 261 1.71 -64.65 74.90
N PRO A 262 0.88 -63.84 75.59
CA PRO A 262 0.97 -62.39 75.53
C PRO A 262 2.39 -61.81 75.70
N PRO A 263 3.26 -62.30 76.61
CA PRO A 263 4.60 -61.75 76.80
C PRO A 263 5.53 -61.88 75.59
N HIS A 264 5.31 -62.88 74.74
CA HIS A 264 6.21 -63.27 73.65
C HIS A 264 5.75 -62.78 72.28
N THR A 265 4.60 -62.12 72.20
CA THR A 265 4.03 -61.63 70.95
C THR A 265 4.28 -60.13 70.78
N ALA A 266 4.88 -59.75 69.64
CA ALA A 266 5.03 -58.34 69.27
C ALA A 266 3.67 -57.67 69.08
N LYS A 267 3.53 -56.41 69.55
CA LYS A 267 2.26 -55.69 69.52
C LYS A 267 2.40 -54.32 68.87
N ALA A 268 1.46 -53.97 68.01
CA ALA A 268 1.21 -52.60 67.59
C ALA A 268 0.26 -51.94 68.59
N ILE A 269 0.60 -50.72 68.96
CA ILE A 269 -0.11 -49.90 69.94
C ILE A 269 -0.47 -48.60 69.24
N ILE A 270 -1.76 -48.33 69.10
CA ILE A 270 -2.23 -47.03 68.57
C ILE A 270 -2.99 -46.33 69.68
N PHE A 271 -2.52 -45.16 70.09
CA PHE A 271 -3.19 -44.29 71.03
C PHE A 271 -4.02 -43.25 70.30
N TYR A 272 -5.29 -43.12 70.69
CA TYR A 272 -6.25 -42.12 70.25
C TYR A 272 -6.59 -41.24 71.44
N GLY A 273 -5.97 -40.06 71.54
CA GLY A 273 -6.17 -39.11 72.62
C GLY A 273 -7.49 -38.34 72.51
N ILE A 274 -8.06 -37.96 73.65
CA ILE A 274 -9.30 -37.16 73.70
C ILE A 274 -9.18 -35.78 73.03
N ASN A 275 -7.95 -35.28 72.87
CA ASN A 275 -7.66 -34.02 72.17
C ASN A 275 -7.46 -34.21 70.65
N GLY A 276 -7.73 -35.41 70.13
CA GLY A 276 -7.58 -35.75 68.71
C GLY A 276 -6.12 -36.01 68.30
N ASP A 277 -5.28 -36.41 69.25
CA ASP A 277 -3.91 -36.85 69.04
C ASP A 277 -3.89 -38.34 68.67
N ILE A 278 -3.10 -38.73 67.67
CA ILE A 278 -2.96 -40.14 67.27
C ILE A 278 -1.48 -40.51 67.25
N TYR A 279 -1.10 -41.48 68.08
CA TYR A 279 0.28 -41.91 68.22
C TYR A 279 0.41 -43.42 68.05
N TYR A 280 1.50 -43.86 67.43
CA TYR A 280 1.88 -45.25 67.28
C TYR A 280 3.06 -45.58 68.19
N ASN A 281 3.06 -46.77 68.79
CA ASN A 281 4.21 -47.35 69.45
C ASN A 281 4.19 -48.86 69.19
N ARG A 282 5.32 -49.53 69.36
CA ARG A 282 5.45 -50.95 69.18
C ARG A 282 6.06 -51.59 70.41
N TYR A 283 5.42 -52.65 70.89
CA TYR A 283 6.04 -53.57 71.81
C TYR A 283 6.81 -54.64 71.05
N TRP A 284 8.09 -54.76 71.37
CA TRP A 284 8.97 -55.79 70.85
C TRP A 284 9.22 -56.85 71.94
N SER A 285 9.01 -58.13 71.61
CA SER A 285 8.95 -59.23 72.58
C SER A 285 10.31 -59.82 73.00
N THR A 286 11.42 -59.29 72.50
CA THR A 286 12.77 -59.79 72.84
C THR A 286 13.19 -59.42 74.27
N GLY A 287 13.76 -60.38 75.00
CA GLY A 287 14.27 -60.17 76.37
C GLY A 287 13.13 -59.92 77.38
N ASN A 288 13.21 -58.82 78.12
CA ASN A 288 12.16 -58.39 79.06
C ASN A 288 11.04 -57.57 78.40
N GLY A 289 11.07 -57.43 77.07
CA GLY A 289 10.18 -56.57 76.30
C GLY A 289 10.63 -55.11 76.32
N LEU A 290 10.38 -54.38 75.22
CA LEU A 290 10.63 -52.94 75.12
C LEU A 290 9.58 -52.25 74.27
N LEU A 291 9.36 -50.96 74.53
CA LEU A 291 8.60 -50.06 73.67
C LEU A 291 9.57 -49.33 72.72
N THR A 292 9.25 -49.25 71.44
CA THR A 292 10.11 -48.60 70.43
C THR A 292 10.09 -47.07 70.50
N GLY A 293 9.14 -46.52 71.26
CA GLY A 293 8.91 -45.08 71.36
C GLY A 293 7.69 -44.65 70.55
N TRP A 294 7.16 -43.48 70.91
CA TRP A 294 5.94 -42.94 70.32
C TRP A 294 6.22 -42.14 69.04
N GLU A 295 5.50 -42.48 67.98
CA GLU A 295 5.50 -41.79 66.70
C GLU A 295 4.15 -41.10 66.48
N ASN A 296 4.16 -39.82 66.12
CA ASN A 296 2.92 -39.10 65.84
C ASN A 296 2.39 -39.50 64.45
N LEU A 297 1.20 -40.09 64.39
CA LEU A 297 0.54 -40.48 63.14
C LEU A 297 -0.31 -39.35 62.53
N LYS A 298 -0.57 -38.28 63.29
CA LYS A 298 -1.32 -37.13 62.80
C LYS A 298 -0.42 -36.29 61.90
N VAL A 299 -0.67 -36.35 60.59
CA VAL A 299 -0.05 -35.43 59.63
C VAL A 299 -0.70 -34.06 59.82
N ASN A 300 0.09 -33.07 60.23
CA ASN A 300 -0.37 -31.68 60.28
C ASN A 300 -0.53 -31.16 58.85
N GLU A 301 -1.75 -30.81 58.45
CA GLU A 301 -2.03 -30.21 57.15
C GLU A 301 -1.15 -28.97 56.91
N ALA A 302 -0.91 -28.15 57.93
CA ALA A 302 -0.03 -26.98 57.81
C ALA A 302 1.43 -27.38 57.54
N SER A 303 1.93 -28.45 58.17
CA SER A 303 3.29 -28.95 57.91
C SER A 303 3.41 -29.58 56.52
N LEU A 304 2.38 -30.30 56.07
CA LEU A 304 2.34 -30.87 54.72
C LEU A 304 2.25 -29.76 53.65
N ARG A 305 1.39 -28.76 53.87
CA ARG A 305 1.29 -27.59 53.00
C ARG A 305 2.59 -26.81 52.95
N ALA A 306 3.23 -26.55 54.09
CA ALA A 306 4.53 -25.87 54.14
C ALA A 306 5.59 -26.63 53.33
N LEU A 307 5.61 -27.97 53.40
CA LEU A 307 6.55 -28.77 52.61
C LEU A 307 6.21 -28.72 51.10
N ILE A 308 4.93 -28.77 50.74
CA ILE A 308 4.49 -28.69 49.34
C ILE A 308 4.77 -27.30 48.76
N GLU A 309 4.53 -26.23 49.51
CA GLU A 309 4.78 -24.84 49.11
C GLU A 309 6.27 -24.54 48.88
N THR A 310 7.19 -25.33 49.47
CA THR A 310 8.62 -25.21 49.17
C THR A 310 9.03 -25.84 47.82
N ARG A 311 8.12 -26.54 47.13
CA ARG A 311 8.39 -27.19 45.84
C ARG A 311 7.75 -26.40 44.70
N ALA A 312 8.45 -26.30 43.58
CA ALA A 312 7.87 -25.72 42.36
C ALA A 312 6.84 -26.69 41.72
N PRO A 313 5.79 -26.18 41.04
CA PRO A 313 4.85 -27.01 40.29
C PRO A 313 5.54 -27.87 39.21
N LEU A 314 5.08 -29.10 39.01
CA LEU A 314 5.65 -29.98 37.98
C LEU A 314 5.35 -29.49 36.55
N ASN A 315 4.13 -28.99 36.33
CA ASN A 315 3.71 -28.43 35.05
C ASN A 315 3.89 -26.91 35.05
N SER A 316 4.71 -26.41 34.12
CA SER A 316 4.94 -24.97 33.91
C SER A 316 5.30 -24.18 35.18
N PRO A 317 6.33 -24.59 35.95
CA PRO A 317 6.78 -23.81 37.10
C PRO A 317 7.21 -22.41 36.70
N ALA A 318 6.72 -21.39 37.42
CA ALA A 318 7.28 -20.05 37.37
C ALA A 318 8.54 -20.00 38.25
N PHE A 319 9.72 -19.99 37.63
CA PHE A 319 10.97 -19.85 38.37
C PHE A 319 11.21 -18.39 38.76
N THR A 320 11.52 -18.14 40.03
CA THR A 320 11.93 -16.82 40.55
C THR A 320 13.31 -16.93 41.20
N GLY A 321 14.05 -15.81 41.30
CA GLY A 321 15.43 -15.81 41.80
C GLY A 321 16.44 -16.39 40.82
N THR A 322 17.38 -17.21 41.30
CA THR A 322 18.47 -17.82 40.52
C THR A 322 18.36 -19.36 40.52
N PRO A 323 17.42 -19.95 39.76
CA PRO A 323 17.26 -21.39 39.68
C PRO A 323 18.52 -22.06 39.10
N THR A 324 19.00 -23.12 39.73
CA THR A 324 20.12 -23.93 39.24
C THR A 324 19.59 -25.14 38.48
N THR A 325 20.16 -25.42 37.31
CA THR A 325 19.87 -26.61 36.52
C THR A 325 21.17 -27.31 36.15
N PRO A 326 21.17 -28.64 35.93
CA PRO A 326 22.30 -29.31 35.31
C PRO A 326 22.64 -28.66 33.96
N THR A 327 23.93 -28.48 33.68
CA THR A 327 24.38 -27.98 32.38
C THR A 327 24.22 -29.08 31.34
N PRO A 328 23.44 -28.85 30.27
CA PRO A 328 23.34 -29.81 29.17
C PRO A 328 24.71 -30.10 28.53
N PRO A 329 24.89 -31.28 27.91
CA PRO A 329 26.06 -31.58 27.09
C PRO A 329 26.07 -30.73 25.81
N ASP A 330 27.24 -30.55 25.20
CA ASP A 330 27.46 -29.61 24.08
C ASP A 330 26.66 -29.93 22.81
N ASP A 331 26.26 -31.20 22.65
CA ASP A 331 25.50 -31.75 21.52
C ASP A 331 24.00 -31.88 21.82
N ALA A 332 23.51 -31.25 22.90
CA ALA A 332 22.08 -31.26 23.23
C ALA A 332 21.23 -30.62 22.12
N VAL A 333 20.22 -31.36 21.65
CA VAL A 333 19.28 -30.95 20.58
C VAL A 333 17.81 -31.06 20.99
N GLY A 334 17.54 -31.45 22.24
CA GLY A 334 16.21 -31.74 22.75
C GLY A 334 15.53 -30.53 23.41
N LEU A 335 14.61 -30.84 24.32
CA LEU A 335 13.86 -29.86 25.11
C LEU A 335 14.53 -29.58 26.48
N GLU A 336 15.84 -29.79 26.60
CA GLU A 336 16.57 -29.52 27.83
C GLU A 336 16.56 -28.02 28.18
N MET A 337 16.54 -27.71 29.48
CA MET A 337 16.58 -26.33 29.95
C MET A 337 17.99 -25.73 29.78
N ALA A 338 18.15 -24.82 28.82
CA ALA A 338 19.40 -24.11 28.60
C ALA A 338 19.74 -23.21 29.80
N ASN A 339 20.94 -23.37 30.36
CA ASN A 339 21.43 -22.55 31.47
C ASN A 339 22.53 -21.57 31.03
N ALA A 340 22.85 -20.61 31.89
CA ALA A 340 23.83 -19.57 31.56
C ALA A 340 25.23 -20.12 31.26
N ALA A 341 25.63 -21.25 31.85
CA ALA A 341 26.92 -21.89 31.57
C ALA A 341 26.95 -22.51 30.16
N PHE A 342 25.88 -23.21 29.79
CA PHE A 342 25.70 -23.80 28.46
C PHE A 342 25.71 -22.73 27.36
N VAL A 343 24.91 -21.67 27.51
CA VAL A 343 24.86 -20.56 26.53
C VAL A 343 26.19 -19.83 26.42
N ARG A 344 26.86 -19.53 27.54
CA ARG A 344 28.19 -18.90 27.49
C ARG A 344 29.22 -19.78 26.81
N LYS A 345 29.16 -21.10 27.01
CA LYS A 345 30.07 -22.05 26.36
C LYS A 345 29.85 -22.11 24.85
N LEU A 346 28.59 -22.24 24.40
CA LEU A 346 28.26 -22.22 22.96
C LEU A 346 28.60 -20.87 22.31
N LEU A 347 28.35 -19.75 23.00
CA LEU A 347 28.74 -18.43 22.51
C LEU A 347 30.26 -18.30 22.42
N ALA A 348 31.00 -18.78 23.42
CA ALA A 348 32.46 -18.81 23.39
C ALA A 348 32.99 -19.72 22.28
N ALA A 349 32.33 -20.85 22.00
CA ALA A 349 32.67 -21.72 20.88
C ALA A 349 32.38 -21.05 19.53
N LEU A 350 31.26 -20.33 19.40
CA LEU A 350 30.91 -19.55 18.20
C LEU A 350 31.91 -18.41 17.97
N VAL A 351 32.19 -17.61 19.00
CA VAL A 351 33.18 -16.51 18.95
C VAL A 351 34.59 -17.05 18.73
N GLY A 352 34.95 -18.14 19.43
CA GLY A 352 36.25 -18.81 19.31
C GLY A 352 36.45 -19.58 18.01
N SER A 353 35.38 -19.88 17.26
CA SER A 353 35.46 -20.42 15.90
C SER A 353 35.71 -19.34 14.84
N SER A 354 35.69 -18.06 15.23
CA SER A 354 35.99 -16.94 14.34
C SER A 354 36.90 -15.87 14.97
N PRO A 355 38.03 -16.21 15.63
CA PRO A 355 38.97 -15.20 16.13
C PRO A 355 39.56 -14.40 14.98
N GLU A 356 39.96 -15.08 13.90
CA GLU A 356 40.49 -14.44 12.69
C GLU A 356 39.45 -13.55 12.02
N ALA A 357 38.18 -13.97 11.94
CA ALA A 357 37.13 -13.13 11.36
C ALA A 357 36.72 -11.96 12.26
N LEU A 358 36.77 -12.11 13.59
CA LEU A 358 36.58 -10.98 14.51
C LEU A 358 37.75 -10.00 14.44
N ASP A 359 38.97 -10.51 14.32
CA ASP A 359 40.18 -9.71 14.10
C ASP A 359 40.06 -8.97 12.76
N THR A 360 39.62 -9.67 11.71
CA THR A 360 39.33 -9.05 10.40
C THR A 360 38.25 -7.97 10.51
N LEU A 361 37.17 -8.20 11.27
CA LEU A 361 36.11 -7.20 11.47
C LEU A 361 36.59 -6.01 12.30
N ASN A 362 37.46 -6.23 13.28
CA ASN A 362 38.08 -5.18 14.09
C ASN A 362 39.13 -4.39 13.30
N GLU A 363 39.93 -5.07 12.48
CA GLU A 363 40.85 -4.47 11.51
C GLU A 363 40.09 -3.65 10.47
N LEU A 364 38.96 -4.15 9.96
CA LEU A 364 38.08 -3.41 9.04
C LEU A 364 37.43 -2.22 9.73
N ALA A 365 36.92 -2.37 10.95
CA ALA A 365 36.35 -1.26 11.72
C ALA A 365 37.40 -0.18 12.02
N ALA A 366 38.61 -0.58 12.40
CA ALA A 366 39.73 0.32 12.62
C ALA A 366 40.18 0.99 11.31
N ALA A 367 40.26 0.25 10.20
CA ALA A 367 40.60 0.78 8.87
C ALA A 367 39.56 1.79 8.36
N LEU A 368 38.29 1.65 8.76
CA LEU A 368 37.21 2.59 8.50
C LEU A 368 37.06 3.69 9.57
N GLY A 369 38.02 3.78 10.52
CA GLY A 369 38.07 4.84 11.52
C GLY A 369 37.09 4.70 12.68
N SER A 370 36.49 3.52 12.86
CA SER A 370 35.45 3.24 13.87
C SER A 370 34.29 4.24 13.84
N ASP A 371 33.98 4.79 12.66
CA ASP A 371 32.97 5.82 12.48
C ASP A 371 31.56 5.21 12.32
N PRO A 372 30.64 5.39 13.30
CA PRO A 372 29.27 4.87 13.22
C PRO A 372 28.45 5.48 12.07
N ASN A 373 28.88 6.64 11.57
CA ASN A 373 28.26 7.36 10.47
C ASN A 373 29.17 7.38 9.23
N PHE A 374 30.04 6.38 9.06
CA PHE A 374 31.02 6.31 7.97
C PHE A 374 30.42 6.69 6.61
N ALA A 375 29.24 6.15 6.26
CA ALA A 375 28.55 6.48 5.02
C ALA A 375 28.21 7.98 4.91
N THR A 376 27.73 8.61 5.97
CA THR A 376 27.42 10.05 6.02
C THR A 376 28.69 10.89 5.96
N THR A 377 29.75 10.50 6.69
CA THR A 377 31.05 11.20 6.66
C THR A 377 31.67 11.17 5.27
N VAL A 378 31.70 10.00 4.64
CA VAL A 378 32.17 9.84 3.25
C VAL A 378 31.28 10.61 2.29
N THR A 379 29.96 10.54 2.44
CA THR A 379 29.03 11.30 1.58
C THR A 379 29.23 12.81 1.72
N ASN A 380 29.45 13.34 2.93
CA ASN A 380 29.73 14.74 3.17
C ASN A 380 31.10 15.15 2.59
N ALA A 381 32.12 14.31 2.74
CA ALA A 381 33.45 14.53 2.16
C ALA A 381 33.41 14.52 0.62
N LEU A 382 32.59 13.66 0.02
CA LEU A 382 32.35 13.61 -1.43
C LEU A 382 31.49 14.79 -1.90
N ALA A 383 30.48 15.21 -1.14
CA ALA A 383 29.63 16.36 -1.46
C ALA A 383 30.43 17.69 -1.43
N GLY A 384 31.49 17.75 -0.63
CA GLY A 384 32.45 18.86 -0.63
C GLY A 384 33.44 18.82 -1.79
N LYS A 385 33.52 17.74 -2.58
CA LYS A 385 34.33 17.71 -3.80
C LYS A 385 33.62 18.50 -4.88
N GLN A 386 34.41 19.27 -5.63
CA GLN A 386 33.92 19.94 -6.82
C GLN A 386 33.43 18.90 -7.84
N PRO A 387 32.24 19.05 -8.43
CA PRO A 387 31.76 18.17 -9.49
C PRO A 387 32.79 18.06 -10.62
N LEU A 388 32.95 16.86 -11.17
CA LEU A 388 33.86 16.64 -12.29
C LEU A 388 33.43 17.54 -13.44
N SER A 389 34.31 18.47 -13.80
CA SER A 389 34.12 19.41 -14.89
C SER A 389 35.43 19.46 -15.66
N ASP A 390 35.34 19.21 -16.95
CA ASP A 390 36.49 19.26 -17.85
C ASP A 390 37.13 20.65 -17.84
N VAL A 391 36.30 21.69 -17.70
CA VAL A 391 36.72 23.10 -17.58
C VAL A 391 37.54 23.33 -16.31
N LEU A 392 37.03 22.92 -15.14
CA LEU A 392 37.73 23.13 -13.87
C LEU A 392 39.02 22.30 -13.77
N THR A 393 39.01 21.12 -14.37
CA THR A 393 40.19 20.27 -14.51
C THR A 393 41.24 20.93 -15.40
N ALA A 394 40.84 21.54 -16.51
CA ALA A 394 41.73 22.31 -17.38
C ALA A 394 42.31 23.54 -16.65
N ILE A 395 41.50 24.29 -15.91
CA ILE A 395 41.93 25.45 -15.13
C ILE A 395 42.93 25.06 -14.04
N SER A 396 42.71 23.94 -13.32
CA SER A 396 43.61 23.47 -12.25
C SER A 396 45.01 23.06 -12.72
N ARG A 397 45.18 22.77 -14.01
CA ARG A 397 46.47 22.41 -14.61
C ARG A 397 47.30 23.64 -14.99
N LEU A 398 46.73 24.83 -14.94
CA LEU A 398 47.42 26.07 -15.23
C LEU A 398 48.33 26.45 -14.06
N ASN A 399 49.58 26.83 -14.36
CA ASN A 399 50.52 27.30 -13.35
C ASN A 399 50.12 28.70 -12.88
N THR A 400 49.78 28.85 -11.60
CA THR A 400 49.44 30.14 -11.01
C THR A 400 50.64 31.09 -11.09
N GLN A 401 50.45 32.26 -11.71
CA GLN A 401 51.47 33.29 -11.88
C GLN A 401 50.86 34.67 -11.67
N ALA A 402 51.62 35.60 -11.08
CA ALA A 402 51.18 36.98 -10.90
C ALA A 402 50.92 37.67 -12.26
N ASP A 403 50.03 38.67 -12.28
CA ASP A 403 49.72 39.51 -13.43
C ASP A 403 49.21 38.78 -14.69
N ASN A 404 48.58 37.60 -14.54
CA ASN A 404 47.97 36.86 -15.65
C ASN A 404 46.44 36.86 -15.56
N LEU A 405 45.78 36.92 -16.72
CA LEU A 405 44.33 36.77 -16.87
C LEU A 405 44.01 35.38 -17.45
N LEU A 406 43.01 34.72 -16.87
CA LEU A 406 42.46 33.48 -17.40
C LEU A 406 41.55 33.77 -18.60
N TYR A 407 41.75 33.04 -19.68
CA TYR A 407 40.89 33.11 -20.86
C TYR A 407 40.76 31.72 -21.51
N PHE A 408 39.80 31.58 -22.43
CA PHE A 408 39.70 30.42 -23.31
C PHE A 408 40.27 30.78 -24.67
N ASP A 409 41.19 29.96 -25.18
CA ASP A 409 41.75 30.16 -26.51
C ASP A 409 40.77 29.77 -27.63
N SER A 410 41.20 29.94 -28.89
CA SER A 410 40.40 29.61 -30.07
C SER A 410 40.01 28.13 -30.16
N ASP A 411 40.75 27.26 -29.47
CA ASP A 411 40.49 25.83 -29.41
C ASP A 411 39.59 25.47 -28.21
N GLY A 412 39.16 26.47 -27.43
CA GLY A 412 38.29 26.32 -26.27
C GLY A 412 39.01 25.86 -25.00
N ASN A 413 40.33 25.88 -24.96
CA ASN A 413 41.10 25.47 -23.78
C ASN A 413 41.34 26.64 -22.84
N ALA A 414 41.27 26.38 -21.53
CA ALA A 414 41.64 27.38 -20.53
C ALA A 414 43.15 27.64 -20.59
N SER A 415 43.54 28.91 -20.65
CA SER A 415 44.94 29.36 -20.71
C SER A 415 45.13 30.66 -19.92
N LEU A 416 46.39 31.05 -19.72
CA LEU A 416 46.78 32.29 -19.06
C LEU A 416 47.49 33.22 -20.04
N THR A 417 47.08 34.48 -20.06
CA THR A 417 47.78 35.53 -20.79
C THR A 417 48.30 36.58 -19.83
N ARG A 418 49.51 37.08 -20.08
CA ARG A 418 50.13 38.10 -19.23
C ARG A 418 49.48 39.45 -19.50
N LEU A 419 48.93 40.07 -18.46
CA LEU A 419 48.43 41.44 -18.54
C LEU A 419 49.59 42.42 -18.58
N THR A 420 49.46 43.47 -19.40
CA THR A 420 50.38 44.63 -19.34
C THR A 420 50.00 45.52 -18.15
N PRO A 421 50.91 46.41 -17.69
CA PRO A 421 50.59 47.40 -16.66
C PRO A 421 49.34 48.24 -16.99
N GLU A 422 49.17 48.62 -18.26
CA GLU A 422 48.06 49.42 -18.76
C GLU A 422 46.74 48.63 -18.71
N ALA A 423 46.76 47.35 -19.12
CA ALA A 423 45.60 46.48 -19.03
C ALA A 423 45.18 46.24 -17.57
N ARG A 424 46.14 46.07 -16.65
CA ARG A 424 45.84 45.98 -15.21
C ARG A 424 45.25 47.30 -14.68
N SER A 425 45.80 48.44 -15.11
CA SER A 425 45.29 49.75 -14.74
C SER A 425 43.86 49.97 -15.22
N LEU A 426 43.52 49.50 -16.42
CA LEU A 426 42.17 49.59 -16.98
C LEU A 426 41.18 48.70 -16.21
N LEU A 427 41.55 47.43 -15.97
CA LEU A 427 40.71 46.45 -15.27
C LEU A 427 40.49 46.80 -13.78
N ALA A 428 41.37 47.61 -13.20
CA ALA A 428 41.26 48.06 -11.81
C ALA A 428 40.23 49.19 -11.61
N GLN A 429 39.73 49.82 -12.68
CA GLN A 429 38.79 50.94 -12.57
C GLN A 429 37.37 50.45 -12.29
N ALA A 430 36.69 51.11 -11.35
CA ALA A 430 35.35 50.71 -10.91
C ALA A 430 34.21 51.36 -11.73
N THR A 431 34.50 52.42 -12.47
CA THR A 431 33.49 53.20 -13.19
C THR A 431 33.81 53.31 -14.69
N PRO A 432 32.80 53.37 -15.56
CA PRO A 432 33.00 53.65 -16.98
C PRO A 432 33.74 54.98 -17.24
N GLU A 433 33.57 55.96 -16.36
CA GLU A 433 34.23 57.27 -16.41
C GLU A 433 35.74 57.12 -16.18
N ASP A 434 36.14 56.36 -15.16
CA ASP A 434 37.55 56.10 -14.86
C ASP A 434 38.21 55.23 -15.93
N MET A 435 37.48 54.25 -16.50
CA MET A 435 37.97 53.46 -17.63
C MET A 435 38.23 54.33 -18.87
N ARG A 436 37.32 55.26 -19.20
CA ARG A 436 37.50 56.21 -20.31
C ARG A 436 38.73 57.10 -20.11
N ARG A 437 39.03 57.45 -18.86
CA ARG A 437 40.23 58.21 -18.51
C ARG A 437 41.52 57.42 -18.70
N VAL A 438 41.56 56.14 -18.34
CA VAL A 438 42.71 55.25 -18.63
C VAL A 438 42.90 55.03 -20.14
N LEU A 439 41.81 55.02 -20.91
CA LEU A 439 41.85 54.92 -22.37
C LEU A 439 42.11 56.25 -23.09
N GLU A 440 42.31 57.35 -22.35
CA GLU A 440 42.50 58.71 -22.89
C GLU A 440 41.36 59.19 -23.82
N LEU A 441 40.14 58.67 -23.64
CA LEU A 441 38.97 58.96 -24.47
C LEU A 441 38.20 60.23 -24.02
N GLU A 442 38.83 61.14 -23.28
CA GLU A 442 38.18 62.36 -22.78
C GLU A 442 38.02 63.41 -23.90
N ARG A 443 36.97 63.25 -24.74
CA ARG A 443 36.13 64.27 -25.44
C ARG A 443 35.56 63.75 -26.78
N SER A 444 34.65 62.78 -26.74
CA SER A 444 33.83 62.44 -27.91
C SER A 444 32.34 62.25 -27.57
N ASP A 445 31.82 63.05 -26.63
CA ASP A 445 30.38 63.24 -26.52
C ASP A 445 29.98 64.50 -27.29
N THR A 446 29.03 64.34 -28.20
CA THR A 446 28.32 65.34 -29.05
C THR A 446 28.98 65.75 -30.38
N VAL A 447 28.74 64.96 -31.42
CA VAL A 447 28.71 65.49 -32.80
C VAL A 447 27.39 65.10 -33.45
N VAL A 448 26.63 66.10 -33.91
CA VAL A 448 25.28 65.90 -34.47
C VAL A 448 25.40 65.73 -36.00
N PRO A 449 24.85 64.67 -36.60
CA PRO A 449 24.87 64.50 -38.06
C PRO A 449 23.92 65.50 -38.76
N GLN A 450 24.27 65.95 -39.97
CA GLN A 450 23.46 66.93 -40.71
C GLN A 450 22.04 66.43 -40.98
N ASN A 451 21.03 67.26 -40.67
CA ASN A 451 19.61 66.88 -40.81
C ASN A 451 19.01 67.25 -42.18
N ASN A 452 19.56 68.24 -42.89
CA ASN A 452 19.13 68.60 -44.24
C ASN A 452 20.25 69.25 -45.06
N ILE A 453 20.00 69.48 -46.35
CA ILE A 453 21.01 70.00 -47.31
C ILE A 453 21.50 71.43 -47.00
N TYR A 454 20.81 72.15 -46.12
CA TYR A 454 21.07 73.55 -45.75
C TYR A 454 21.62 73.71 -44.33
N ASP A 455 21.78 72.61 -43.56
CA ASP A 455 22.26 72.69 -42.18
C ASP A 455 23.76 73.01 -42.15
N ARG A 456 24.08 74.22 -41.69
CA ARG A 456 25.45 74.73 -41.56
C ARG A 456 25.72 75.20 -40.13
N SER A 457 25.04 74.59 -39.17
CA SER A 457 25.23 74.86 -37.75
C SER A 457 26.63 74.39 -37.31
N GLU A 458 27.34 75.23 -36.56
CA GLU A 458 28.69 74.92 -36.08
C GLU A 458 28.66 73.65 -35.20
N GLY A 459 29.52 72.66 -35.50
CA GLY A 459 29.56 71.37 -34.80
C GLY A 459 28.82 70.21 -35.49
N VAL A 460 28.24 70.42 -36.68
CA VAL A 460 27.53 69.39 -37.46
C VAL A 460 28.43 68.78 -38.55
N VAL A 461 28.42 67.45 -38.71
CA VAL A 461 29.22 66.72 -39.71
C VAL A 461 28.41 66.46 -41.00
N ALA A 462 28.99 66.84 -42.14
CA ALA A 462 28.40 66.64 -43.47
C ALA A 462 28.57 65.19 -43.96
N ILE A 463 27.49 64.57 -44.45
CA ILE A 463 27.47 63.20 -44.98
C ILE A 463 27.40 63.25 -46.53
N PRO A 464 28.38 62.69 -47.26
CA PRO A 464 28.35 62.66 -48.73
C PRO A 464 27.20 61.79 -49.28
N GLY A 465 26.53 62.26 -50.34
CA GLY A 465 25.77 61.41 -51.26
C GLY A 465 24.26 61.24 -51.02
N THR A 466 23.74 61.41 -49.81
CA THR A 466 22.28 61.29 -49.55
C THR A 466 21.55 62.63 -49.41
N LEU A 467 22.30 63.74 -49.32
CA LEU A 467 21.79 65.10 -49.11
C LEU A 467 22.63 66.14 -49.90
N GLY A 468 23.02 65.81 -51.14
CA GLY A 468 23.88 66.65 -52.03
C GLY A 468 23.52 66.58 -53.51
N TYR A 469 24.40 67.08 -54.40
CA TYR A 469 24.23 67.18 -55.87
C TYR A 469 23.59 65.92 -56.48
N GLY A 470 22.31 65.98 -56.86
CA GLY A 470 21.55 64.87 -57.46
C GLY A 470 20.17 64.58 -56.87
N GLY A 471 19.73 65.29 -55.82
CA GLY A 471 18.41 65.09 -55.20
C GLY A 471 17.21 65.52 -56.07
N TYR A 472 16.12 64.75 -56.01
CA TYR A 472 14.85 65.03 -56.69
C TYR A 472 13.95 65.93 -55.83
N TYR A 473 13.68 67.17 -56.25
CA TYR A 473 12.81 68.11 -55.52
C TYR A 473 11.33 67.80 -55.78
N ARG A 474 10.53 67.67 -54.72
CA ARG A 474 9.08 67.47 -54.84
C ARG A 474 8.37 68.82 -55.02
N HIS A 475 7.12 68.79 -55.47
CA HIS A 475 6.33 70.02 -55.65
C HIS A 475 6.17 70.81 -54.35
N GLU A 476 6.10 70.11 -53.21
CA GLU A 476 6.01 70.67 -51.85
C GLU A 476 7.28 71.38 -51.36
N ASP A 477 8.44 71.10 -51.99
CA ASP A 477 9.72 71.74 -51.66
C ASP A 477 9.93 73.07 -52.40
N LYS A 478 9.01 73.43 -53.31
CA LYS A 478 9.13 74.66 -54.12
C LYS A 478 8.77 75.89 -53.30
N VAL A 479 9.63 76.91 -53.35
CA VAL A 479 9.26 78.25 -52.88
C VAL A 479 8.44 78.94 -53.98
N ILE A 480 7.19 79.31 -53.65
CA ILE A 480 6.25 79.88 -54.62
C ILE A 480 5.99 81.36 -54.29
N PHE A 481 6.33 82.25 -55.22
CA PHE A 481 6.06 83.68 -55.12
C PHE A 481 4.72 84.00 -55.81
N ARG A 482 3.78 84.65 -55.11
CA ARG A 482 2.39 84.89 -55.56
C ARG A 482 1.96 86.36 -55.44
N GLY A 483 1.04 86.79 -56.30
CA GLY A 483 0.38 88.10 -56.20
C GLY A 483 1.20 89.29 -56.73
N GLU A 484 0.70 90.51 -56.48
CA GLU A 484 1.29 91.76 -57.00
C GLU A 484 2.65 92.12 -56.37
N ASN A 485 2.97 91.55 -55.20
CA ASN A 485 4.23 91.78 -54.47
C ASN A 485 5.34 90.77 -54.81
N GLY A 486 5.12 89.85 -55.76
CA GLY A 486 6.03 88.74 -56.07
C GLY A 486 7.52 89.11 -56.25
N PRO A 487 7.87 90.19 -56.98
CA PRO A 487 9.27 90.63 -57.10
C PRO A 487 9.90 91.10 -55.78
N ALA A 488 9.15 91.78 -54.92
CA ALA A 488 9.65 92.24 -53.62
C ALA A 488 9.84 91.05 -52.65
N ASP A 489 8.92 90.10 -52.67
CA ASP A 489 9.01 88.88 -51.87
C ASP A 489 10.18 88.00 -52.31
N PHE A 490 10.45 87.91 -53.62
CA PHE A 490 11.62 87.21 -54.14
C PHE A 490 12.93 87.86 -53.67
N ILE A 491 13.02 89.19 -53.73
CA ILE A 491 14.19 89.94 -53.24
C ILE A 491 14.40 89.71 -51.75
N SER A 492 13.34 89.84 -50.95
CA SER A 492 13.39 89.59 -49.51
C SER A 492 13.83 88.16 -49.21
N TRP A 493 13.25 87.18 -49.91
CA TRP A 493 13.61 85.77 -49.76
C TRP A 493 15.07 85.50 -50.12
N VAL A 494 15.56 85.96 -51.27
CA VAL A 494 16.98 85.77 -51.65
C VAL A 494 17.89 86.44 -50.62
N SER A 495 17.51 87.61 -50.08
CA SER A 495 18.33 88.32 -49.09
C SER A 495 18.53 87.50 -47.81
N THR A 496 17.50 86.83 -47.29
CA THR A 496 17.60 86.05 -46.04
C THR A 496 17.98 84.59 -46.24
N THR A 497 17.86 84.06 -47.46
CA THR A 497 18.09 82.64 -47.76
C THR A 497 19.59 82.34 -47.90
N PRO A 498 20.10 81.25 -47.29
CA PRO A 498 21.51 80.89 -47.41
C PRO A 498 21.97 80.51 -48.83
N PRO A 499 23.28 80.58 -49.14
CA PRO A 499 23.80 80.08 -50.40
C PRO A 499 23.41 78.62 -50.64
N GLY A 500 23.03 78.29 -51.87
CA GLY A 500 22.57 76.95 -52.23
C GLY A 500 21.61 76.94 -53.41
N ARG A 501 21.15 75.75 -53.79
CA ARG A 501 20.17 75.53 -54.85
C ARG A 501 18.78 75.30 -54.25
N TYR A 502 17.78 75.93 -54.85
CA TYR A 502 16.40 75.92 -54.39
C TYR A 502 15.47 75.73 -55.58
N ALA A 503 14.50 74.83 -55.43
CA ALA A 503 13.41 74.72 -56.40
C ALA A 503 12.45 75.89 -56.20
N VAL A 504 12.18 76.64 -57.25
CA VAL A 504 11.26 77.78 -57.21
C VAL A 504 10.14 77.59 -58.22
N GLY A 505 8.98 78.13 -57.86
CA GLY A 505 7.81 78.15 -58.72
C GLY A 505 7.20 79.54 -58.76
N ASP A 506 6.65 79.89 -59.91
CA ASP A 506 5.85 81.08 -60.04
C ASP A 506 4.37 80.69 -59.78
N GLY A 507 3.69 81.43 -58.90
CA GLY A 507 2.26 81.26 -58.63
C GLY A 507 1.43 82.51 -58.96
N THR A 508 1.98 83.45 -59.73
CA THR A 508 1.32 84.68 -60.15
C THR A 508 0.38 84.47 -61.34
N SER A 509 -0.68 85.29 -61.43
CA SER A 509 -1.53 85.42 -62.63
C SER A 509 -0.82 86.27 -63.70
N TYR A 510 -1.15 86.07 -64.99
CA TYR A 510 -0.56 86.77 -66.14
C TYR A 510 -0.60 88.32 -66.06
N SER A 511 -1.43 88.87 -65.17
CA SER A 511 -1.62 90.30 -64.93
C SER A 511 -0.69 90.92 -63.86
N ALA A 512 0.05 90.12 -63.09
CA ALA A 512 0.91 90.60 -62.01
C ALA A 512 2.35 90.93 -62.48
N PRO A 513 3.11 91.78 -61.76
CA PRO A 513 4.52 92.08 -62.05
C PRO A 513 5.38 90.81 -62.03
N GLN A 514 6.13 90.58 -63.10
CA GLN A 514 6.95 89.37 -63.27
C GLN A 514 8.35 89.56 -62.69
N ILE A 515 8.92 88.49 -62.13
CA ILE A 515 10.23 88.52 -61.46
C ILE A 515 11.38 88.62 -62.46
N ILE A 516 11.25 87.97 -63.63
CA ILE A 516 12.24 87.99 -64.72
C ILE A 516 11.72 88.89 -65.85
N ASP A 517 10.73 88.43 -66.62
CA ASP A 517 10.02 89.20 -67.64
C ASP A 517 8.66 88.54 -67.99
N LYS A 518 7.91 89.09 -68.95
CA LYS A 518 6.57 88.60 -69.34
C LYS A 518 6.58 87.25 -70.09
N GLU A 519 7.71 86.84 -70.64
CA GLU A 519 7.85 85.62 -71.46
C GLU A 519 8.49 84.47 -70.67
N ASN A 520 9.28 84.80 -69.64
CA ASN A 520 10.07 83.89 -68.83
C ASN A 520 9.56 83.83 -67.38
N ARG A 521 8.72 82.84 -67.10
CA ARG A 521 8.25 82.56 -65.73
C ARG A 521 9.33 81.94 -64.86
N LEU A 522 9.35 82.31 -63.58
CA LEU A 522 10.29 81.80 -62.57
C LEU A 522 9.90 80.38 -62.12
N GLU A 523 10.03 79.41 -63.02
CA GLU A 523 9.78 78.00 -62.73
C GLU A 523 10.98 77.13 -63.10
N GLY A 524 11.69 76.64 -62.08
CA GLY A 524 12.97 75.95 -62.25
C GLY A 524 13.79 75.93 -60.96
N ILE A 525 15.12 76.03 -61.08
CA ILE A 525 16.06 76.03 -59.96
C ILE A 525 16.75 77.38 -59.88
N VAL A 526 16.75 77.99 -58.70
CA VAL A 526 17.58 79.16 -58.38
C VAL A 526 18.77 78.70 -57.54
N GLU A 527 19.96 79.07 -57.98
CA GLU A 527 21.20 78.95 -57.22
C GLU A 527 21.58 80.34 -56.68
N ILE A 528 21.75 80.42 -55.36
CA ILE A 528 22.20 81.60 -54.65
C ILE A 528 23.64 81.38 -54.23
N ILE A 529 24.51 82.30 -54.61
CA ILE A 529 25.94 82.23 -54.32
C ILE A 529 26.32 83.54 -53.64
N ILE A 530 27.04 83.48 -52.52
CA ILE A 530 27.73 84.64 -51.98
C ILE A 530 29.19 84.51 -52.46
N PRO A 531 29.65 85.37 -53.38
CA PRO A 531 30.99 85.27 -53.95
C PRO A 531 32.10 85.82 -53.04
N ASP A 532 31.76 86.27 -51.83
CA ASP A 532 32.67 86.83 -50.83
C ASP A 532 32.49 86.11 -49.46
N THR A 533 33.32 86.44 -48.47
CA THR A 533 33.27 85.88 -47.12
C THR A 533 32.10 86.43 -46.31
N ALA A 534 31.15 85.56 -45.96
CA ALA A 534 30.03 85.88 -45.06
C ALA A 534 29.82 84.77 -44.02
N SER A 535 29.48 85.15 -42.79
CA SER A 535 29.11 84.21 -41.72
C SER A 535 27.61 83.92 -41.74
N SER A 536 27.18 82.85 -41.06
CA SER A 536 25.76 82.47 -40.95
C SER A 536 24.87 83.57 -40.37
N SER A 537 25.41 84.43 -39.50
CA SER A 537 24.71 85.55 -38.88
C SER A 537 24.76 86.85 -39.71
N SER A 538 25.68 86.97 -40.67
CA SER A 538 25.87 88.19 -41.47
C SER A 538 25.45 88.07 -42.95
N GLN A 539 25.13 86.86 -43.42
CA GLN A 539 24.77 86.59 -44.82
C GLN A 539 23.55 87.36 -45.35
N SER A 540 22.67 87.84 -44.47
CA SER A 540 21.44 88.52 -44.89
C SER A 540 21.69 89.91 -45.49
N ARG A 541 22.88 90.48 -45.25
CA ARG A 541 23.33 91.77 -45.76
C ARG A 541 24.48 91.68 -46.77
N ALA A 542 24.78 90.48 -47.27
CA ALA A 542 25.81 90.26 -48.28
C ALA A 542 25.23 90.40 -49.68
N ASP A 543 26.06 90.87 -50.62
CA ASP A 543 25.74 90.80 -52.05
C ASP A 543 25.68 89.34 -52.50
N LYS A 544 24.66 89.02 -53.30
CA LYS A 544 24.43 87.64 -53.75
C LYS A 544 24.33 87.57 -55.26
N LEU A 545 25.06 86.62 -55.83
CA LEU A 545 24.91 86.19 -57.19
C LEU A 545 23.75 85.18 -57.29
N ILE A 546 22.85 85.41 -58.24
CA ILE A 546 21.67 84.58 -58.47
C ILE A 546 21.79 83.99 -59.87
N ILE A 547 21.73 82.66 -59.97
CA ILE A 547 21.66 81.95 -61.24
C ILE A 547 20.34 81.18 -61.28
N PHE A 548 19.48 81.51 -62.24
CA PHE A 548 18.22 80.81 -62.46
C PHE A 548 18.32 79.89 -63.67
N MET A 549 18.00 78.62 -63.45
CA MET A 549 17.89 77.60 -64.49
C MET A 549 16.41 77.26 -64.68
N SER A 550 15.86 77.66 -65.82
CA SER A 550 14.48 77.41 -66.22
C SER A 550 14.24 75.94 -66.53
N LYS A 551 13.01 75.45 -66.30
CA LYS A 551 12.57 74.12 -66.76
C LYS A 551 12.71 73.88 -68.27
N LYS A 552 12.80 74.96 -69.06
CA LYS A 552 13.01 74.92 -70.52
C LYS A 552 14.50 74.83 -70.91
N GLY A 553 15.42 74.81 -69.95
CA GLY A 553 16.87 74.73 -70.19
C GLY A 553 17.56 76.09 -70.38
N GLU A 554 16.83 77.20 -70.19
CA GLU A 554 17.38 78.55 -70.28
C GLU A 554 17.99 78.98 -68.95
N MET A 555 19.10 79.71 -69.00
CA MET A 555 19.82 80.20 -67.84
C MET A 555 19.80 81.72 -67.80
N PHE A 556 19.52 82.26 -66.62
CA PHE A 556 19.50 83.69 -66.35
C PHE A 556 20.39 83.98 -65.14
N ILE A 557 21.03 85.14 -65.15
CA ILE A 557 21.90 85.61 -64.07
C ILE A 557 21.43 86.97 -63.59
N ASN A 558 21.52 87.20 -62.29
CA ASN A 558 21.26 88.49 -61.69
C ASN A 558 22.11 88.65 -60.44
N TRP A 559 22.24 89.88 -59.97
CA TRP A 559 22.90 90.21 -58.72
C TRP A 559 21.90 90.87 -57.78
N LEU A 560 21.78 90.33 -56.58
CA LEU A 560 21.23 91.07 -55.45
C LEU A 560 22.34 91.94 -54.88
N LYS A 561 22.16 93.26 -54.94
CA LYS A 561 23.08 94.23 -54.35
C LYS A 561 22.45 94.97 -53.19
N TRP A 562 23.20 95.12 -52.10
CA TRP A 562 22.79 95.92 -50.96
C TRP A 562 23.30 97.35 -51.08
N THR A 563 22.37 98.30 -51.03
CA THR A 563 22.67 99.75 -51.03
C THR A 563 22.11 100.40 -49.77
N SER A 564 22.41 101.68 -49.55
CA SER A 564 21.83 102.45 -48.43
C SER A 564 20.30 102.55 -48.50
N ALA A 565 19.68 102.28 -49.65
CA ALA A 565 18.23 102.30 -49.86
C ALA A 565 17.57 100.90 -49.68
N GLY A 566 18.34 99.85 -49.41
CA GLY A 566 17.87 98.47 -49.27
C GLY A 566 18.44 97.53 -50.35
N ALA A 567 17.95 96.30 -50.35
CA ALA A 567 18.35 95.25 -51.29
C ALA A 567 17.58 95.38 -52.61
N GLY A 568 18.30 95.32 -53.74
CA GLY A 568 17.70 95.39 -55.07
C GLY A 568 18.39 94.48 -56.07
N LEU A 569 17.66 94.09 -57.12
CA LEU A 569 18.22 93.33 -58.24
C LEU A 569 18.88 94.28 -59.25
N ALA A 570 20.08 93.95 -59.69
CA ALA A 570 20.82 94.71 -60.69
C ALA A 570 20.25 94.57 -62.11
N GLY A 571 19.43 93.53 -62.35
CA GLY A 571 18.76 93.26 -63.61
C GLY A 571 19.11 91.87 -64.15
N TRP A 572 18.14 91.19 -64.77
CA TRP A 572 18.34 89.84 -65.28
C TRP A 572 19.08 89.87 -66.63
N GLY A 573 20.17 89.12 -66.71
CA GLY A 573 20.85 88.80 -67.96
C GLY A 573 20.54 87.38 -68.41
N ASN A 574 20.11 87.19 -69.66
CA ASN A 574 20.00 85.85 -70.25
C ASN A 574 21.40 85.33 -70.60
N LEU A 575 21.83 84.27 -69.90
CA LEU A 575 23.10 83.56 -70.15
C LEU A 575 23.00 82.62 -71.34
N SER A 576 21.83 82.07 -71.63
CA SER A 576 21.59 81.17 -72.78
C SER A 576 21.62 81.89 -74.13
N ALA A 577 21.30 83.19 -74.17
CA ALA A 577 21.35 84.02 -75.38
C ALA A 577 22.70 84.74 -75.58
N LYS A 578 23.62 84.66 -74.62
CA LYS A 578 24.96 85.26 -74.70
C LYS A 578 26.00 84.16 -74.90
N GLY A 579 26.43 83.96 -76.15
CA GLY A 579 27.60 83.13 -76.45
C GLY A 579 28.81 83.54 -75.61
N LEU A 580 29.58 82.56 -75.15
CA LEU A 580 30.75 82.72 -74.26
C LEU A 580 31.64 83.90 -74.71
N ARG A 581 31.50 85.04 -74.03
CA ARG A 581 32.48 86.12 -74.05
C ARG A 581 33.18 86.12 -72.71
N SER A 582 34.35 85.48 -72.64
CA SER A 582 35.30 85.72 -71.56
C SER A 582 36.01 87.04 -71.85
N ALA A 583 35.37 88.14 -71.46
CA ALA A 583 36.06 89.38 -71.22
C ALA A 583 35.87 89.66 -69.73
N ASP A 584 36.78 89.11 -68.93
CA ASP A 584 37.45 89.89 -67.90
C ASP A 584 38.80 89.25 -67.58
N PHE A 585 39.77 90.13 -67.50
CA PHE A 585 41.17 89.89 -67.24
C PHE A 585 41.34 89.04 -65.97
N TRP A 586 42.17 87.98 -66.04
CA TRP A 586 42.65 87.12 -64.92
C TRP A 586 41.93 85.80 -64.60
N GLY A 587 41.53 84.99 -65.59
CA GLY A 587 41.17 83.58 -65.31
C GLY A 587 40.96 82.73 -66.56
N ASN A 588 41.87 81.79 -66.81
CA ASN A 588 42.14 81.09 -68.06
C ASN A 588 40.98 80.16 -68.56
N PRO A 589 40.63 80.14 -69.87
CA PRO A 589 39.64 79.22 -70.42
C PRO A 589 40.29 77.87 -70.80
N GLY A 590 40.65 77.08 -69.78
CA GLY A 590 41.17 75.71 -69.96
C GLY A 590 40.43 74.72 -69.07
N ILE A 591 40.13 73.54 -69.61
CA ILE A 591 39.68 72.38 -68.83
C ILE A 591 40.95 71.63 -68.41
N ASP A 592 41.22 71.54 -67.10
CA ASP A 592 42.34 70.79 -66.50
C ASP A 592 43.69 70.92 -67.22
N GLY A 593 44.11 72.16 -67.52
CA GLY A 593 45.45 72.46 -67.99
C GLY A 593 45.72 72.25 -69.49
N VAL A 594 44.76 71.78 -70.29
CA VAL A 594 44.89 71.68 -71.76
C VAL A 594 44.24 72.89 -72.45
N THR A 595 44.90 73.47 -73.44
CA THR A 595 44.46 74.70 -74.14
C THR A 595 44.85 74.69 -75.63
N LEU A 596 44.03 75.32 -76.47
CA LEU A 596 44.33 75.60 -77.88
C LEU A 596 45.09 76.93 -78.00
N ALA A 597 46.23 76.92 -78.69
CA ALA A 597 47.10 78.08 -78.85
C ALA A 597 47.58 78.23 -80.30
N ALA A 598 48.01 79.43 -80.70
CA ALA A 598 48.65 79.67 -81.99
C ALA A 598 50.15 79.91 -81.81
N ILE A 599 50.97 79.26 -82.64
CA ILE A 599 52.43 79.33 -82.64
C ILE A 599 52.93 79.79 -84.00
N SER A 600 54.00 80.59 -84.05
CA SER A 600 54.56 81.04 -85.32
C SER A 600 55.16 79.85 -86.08
N VAL A 601 55.08 79.87 -87.41
CA VAL A 601 55.66 78.81 -88.25
C VAL A 601 57.17 78.68 -88.04
N ALA A 602 57.86 79.79 -87.76
CA ALA A 602 59.29 79.79 -87.47
C ALA A 602 59.63 79.12 -86.13
N ASP A 603 58.85 79.41 -85.07
CA ASP A 603 59.03 78.75 -83.78
C ASP A 603 58.65 77.27 -83.87
N LEU A 604 57.57 76.93 -84.60
CA LEU A 604 57.11 75.55 -84.75
C LEU A 604 58.12 74.66 -85.49
N ALA A 605 58.81 75.17 -86.51
CA ALA A 605 59.81 74.41 -87.27
C ALA A 605 60.98 73.89 -86.40
N SER A 606 61.18 74.49 -85.23
CA SER A 606 62.24 74.12 -84.28
C SER A 606 61.77 73.19 -83.13
N HIS A 607 60.49 72.80 -83.09
CA HIS A 607 59.91 71.98 -82.01
C HIS A 607 59.15 70.75 -82.55
N LYS A 608 59.00 69.72 -81.71
CA LYS A 608 58.32 68.45 -81.96
C LYS A 608 57.22 68.19 -80.93
N ARG A 609 56.36 67.20 -81.18
CA ARG A 609 55.37 66.75 -80.19
C ARG A 609 56.07 66.27 -78.92
N GLY A 610 55.63 66.76 -77.77
CA GLY A 610 56.21 66.49 -76.45
C GLY A 610 57.24 67.53 -76.01
N ASP A 611 57.71 68.40 -76.92
CA ASP A 611 58.65 69.46 -76.54
C ASP A 611 57.98 70.51 -75.66
N ARG A 612 58.78 71.04 -74.72
CA ARG A 612 58.38 72.11 -73.83
C ARG A 612 58.63 73.46 -74.51
N ILE A 613 57.63 74.33 -74.51
CA ILE A 613 57.67 75.67 -75.10
C ILE A 613 57.25 76.73 -74.08
N SER A 614 57.86 77.91 -74.17
CA SER A 614 57.43 79.07 -73.38
C SER A 614 56.12 79.63 -73.93
N GLY A 615 55.19 79.97 -73.05
CA GLY A 615 53.93 80.62 -73.40
C GLY A 615 54.12 81.99 -74.05
N GLU A 616 55.29 82.63 -73.89
CA GLU A 616 55.64 83.86 -74.61
C GLU A 616 55.76 83.68 -76.14
N LYS A 617 55.84 82.44 -76.61
CA LYS A 617 55.83 82.09 -78.04
C LYS A 617 54.45 81.63 -78.53
N LEU A 618 53.47 81.56 -77.63
CA LEU A 618 52.12 81.09 -77.90
C LEU A 618 51.11 82.24 -77.75
N ARG A 619 50.16 82.30 -78.68
CA ARG A 619 49.08 83.29 -78.69
C ARG A 619 47.75 82.60 -78.38
N HIS A 620 46.82 83.31 -77.75
CA HIS A 620 45.46 82.80 -77.56
C HIS A 620 44.69 82.68 -78.88
N VAL A 621 43.91 81.61 -79.01
CA VAL A 621 43.05 81.33 -80.17
C VAL A 621 41.59 81.43 -79.74
N SER A 622 40.79 82.18 -80.51
CA SER A 622 39.35 82.22 -80.38
C SER A 622 38.71 81.43 -81.52
N LEU A 623 37.81 80.51 -81.19
CA LEU A 623 36.98 79.77 -82.15
C LEU A 623 35.54 80.26 -82.03
N MET A 624 34.91 80.54 -83.17
CA MET A 624 33.45 80.74 -83.24
C MET A 624 32.79 79.56 -83.93
N PHE A 625 31.74 79.05 -83.30
CA PHE A 625 30.91 77.96 -83.80
C PHE A 625 29.55 78.49 -84.22
N GLU A 626 29.02 78.02 -85.34
CA GLU A 626 27.62 78.28 -85.72
C GLU A 626 26.71 77.36 -84.89
N ASN A 627 25.69 77.95 -84.25
CA ASN A 627 24.69 77.18 -83.51
C ASN A 627 23.41 77.05 -84.35
N ASN A 628 23.18 75.87 -84.92
CA ASN A 628 21.97 75.57 -85.71
C ASN A 628 20.81 75.00 -84.86
N GLY A 629 20.86 75.12 -83.53
CA GLY A 629 19.72 74.82 -82.65
C GLY A 629 19.39 73.33 -82.45
N ASN A 630 20.24 72.40 -82.88
CA ASN A 630 20.05 70.96 -82.69
C ASN A 630 21.17 70.38 -81.79
N PRO A 631 20.88 69.88 -80.57
CA PRO A 631 21.88 69.53 -79.57
C PRO A 631 22.76 68.30 -79.90
N CYS A 632 22.53 67.62 -81.02
CA CYS A 632 23.25 66.38 -81.39
C CYS A 632 24.06 66.48 -82.70
N ALA A 633 24.16 67.65 -83.34
CA ALA A 633 24.97 67.83 -84.54
C ALA A 633 26.36 68.43 -84.21
N ALA A 634 27.43 67.90 -84.81
CA ALA A 634 28.77 68.45 -84.67
C ALA A 634 28.82 69.90 -85.21
N ALA A 635 29.03 70.88 -84.33
CA ALA A 635 29.10 72.28 -84.70
C ALA A 635 30.37 72.57 -85.52
N SER A 636 30.23 73.14 -86.71
CA SER A 636 31.34 73.55 -87.56
C SER A 636 31.91 74.90 -87.10
N VAL A 637 33.25 74.97 -86.95
CA VAL A 637 33.96 76.22 -86.70
C VAL A 637 33.94 77.07 -87.97
N TYR A 638 33.39 78.28 -87.90
CA TYR A 638 33.30 79.16 -89.08
C TYR A 638 34.28 80.34 -89.04
N ASN A 639 34.87 80.65 -87.88
CA ASN A 639 35.91 81.67 -87.78
C ASN A 639 36.93 81.33 -86.69
N VAL A 640 38.21 81.55 -87.00
CA VAL A 640 39.33 81.42 -86.06
C VAL A 640 40.10 82.74 -86.03
N SER A 641 40.16 83.39 -84.87
CA SER A 641 40.88 84.65 -84.68
C SER A 641 41.98 84.51 -83.63
N MET A 642 43.14 85.14 -83.90
CA MET A 642 44.27 85.17 -82.99
C MET A 642 44.19 86.43 -82.13
N MET A 643 44.25 86.28 -80.81
CA MET A 643 44.32 87.42 -79.90
C MET A 643 45.78 87.79 -79.61
N TYR A 644 46.04 89.10 -79.43
CA TYR A 644 47.40 89.64 -79.24
C TYR A 644 48.05 89.28 -77.89
N GLY A 645 47.36 88.55 -77.00
CA GLY A 645 47.88 88.11 -75.70
C GLY A 645 48.76 86.85 -75.80
N LEU A 646 49.91 86.89 -75.12
CA LEU A 646 50.79 85.73 -74.93
C LEU A 646 50.27 84.85 -73.79
N LEU A 647 50.50 83.55 -73.87
CA LEU A 647 50.16 82.63 -72.79
C LEU A 647 51.21 82.70 -71.65
N PRO A 648 50.81 82.65 -70.38
CA PRO A 648 51.77 82.71 -69.27
C PRO A 648 52.35 81.32 -68.94
N GLY A 649 53.65 81.27 -68.61
CA GLY A 649 54.30 80.05 -68.13
C GLY A 649 54.79 79.15 -69.25
N SER A 650 54.82 77.83 -69.01
CA SER A 650 55.40 76.86 -69.93
C SER A 650 54.42 75.73 -70.25
N TYR A 651 54.48 75.24 -71.48
CA TYR A 651 53.54 74.28 -72.02
C TYR A 651 54.24 73.15 -72.78
N PHE A 652 53.62 71.97 -72.83
CA PHE A 652 53.99 70.87 -73.71
C PHE A 652 53.15 70.88 -74.99
N ILE A 653 53.77 70.68 -76.14
CA ILE A 653 53.08 70.58 -77.43
C ILE A 653 52.50 69.16 -77.58
N LEU A 654 51.18 69.04 -77.72
CA LEU A 654 50.49 67.75 -77.72
C LEU A 654 50.15 67.21 -79.11
N ASN A 655 50.18 68.04 -80.17
CA ASN A 655 49.87 67.63 -81.54
C ASN A 655 51.13 67.61 -82.45
N GLY A 656 51.21 66.64 -83.37
CA GLY A 656 52.33 66.52 -84.34
C GLY A 656 52.98 65.14 -84.46
N SER A 657 53.83 64.98 -85.48
CA SER A 657 54.71 63.81 -85.68
C SER A 657 55.98 63.91 -84.84
N SER A 658 56.59 62.78 -84.47
CA SER A 658 57.87 62.73 -83.74
C SER A 658 59.08 63.17 -84.57
N GLN A 659 58.91 63.38 -85.88
CA GLN A 659 60.00 63.68 -86.82
C GLN A 659 60.05 65.13 -87.34
N SER A 660 59.44 66.09 -86.63
CA SER A 660 59.19 67.50 -87.02
C SER A 660 57.86 67.74 -87.74
N LEU A 661 57.30 68.93 -87.53
CA LEU A 661 55.98 69.36 -88.00
C LEU A 661 56.08 70.03 -89.38
N ASN A 662 55.48 69.43 -90.42
CA ASN A 662 55.58 69.93 -91.80
C ASN A 662 54.36 70.80 -92.19
N CYS A 663 54.60 72.05 -92.63
CA CYS A 663 53.58 73.09 -92.79
C CYS A 663 52.81 73.02 -94.12
N GLY A 664 51.66 72.33 -94.13
CA GLY A 664 50.69 72.36 -95.22
C GLY A 664 49.65 73.48 -95.04
N ASN A 665 49.70 74.46 -95.96
CA ASN A 665 48.81 75.61 -96.17
C ASN A 665 48.74 76.72 -95.11
N LYS A 666 49.14 77.92 -95.57
CA LYS A 666 49.40 79.15 -94.84
C LYS A 666 48.13 80.01 -94.72
N ALA A 667 47.71 80.30 -93.50
CA ALA A 667 47.04 81.55 -93.18
C ALA A 667 47.94 82.33 -92.23
N ASN A 668 48.68 83.30 -92.77
CA ASN A 668 49.47 84.28 -92.03
C ASN A 668 50.37 83.71 -90.92
N ALA A 669 51.56 83.22 -91.26
CA ALA A 669 52.73 82.99 -90.38
C ALA A 669 52.55 82.17 -89.08
N TRP A 670 51.37 81.62 -88.79
CA TRP A 670 51.00 81.03 -87.50
C TRP A 670 50.18 79.73 -87.69
N TRP A 671 50.34 78.76 -86.79
CA TRP A 671 49.67 77.46 -86.76
C TRP A 671 48.96 77.27 -85.40
N ILE A 672 47.75 76.72 -85.39
CA ILE A 672 47.03 76.31 -84.17
C ILE A 672 47.51 74.94 -83.64
N CYS A 673 47.98 74.90 -82.39
CA CYS A 673 48.39 73.69 -81.69
C CYS A 673 47.58 73.45 -80.42
N LEU A 674 47.52 72.17 -80.01
CA LEU A 674 47.00 71.78 -78.71
C LEU A 674 48.17 71.72 -77.75
N VAL A 675 48.08 72.43 -76.63
CA VAL A 675 49.15 72.51 -75.65
C VAL A 675 48.63 72.22 -74.25
N MET A 676 49.47 71.65 -73.40
CA MET A 676 49.14 71.40 -71.99
C MET A 676 50.10 72.15 -71.09
N ARG A 677 49.57 72.81 -70.07
CA ARG A 677 50.37 73.54 -69.10
C ARG A 677 51.26 72.56 -68.34
N ALA A 678 52.56 72.85 -68.33
CA ALA A 678 53.55 72.09 -67.59
C ALA A 678 53.63 72.63 -66.17
N GLU A 679 52.56 72.38 -65.39
CA GLU A 679 52.23 72.94 -64.06
C GLU A 679 52.28 74.48 -63.95
#